data_AF-A0AAV6FHC6-F1
#
_entry.id   AF-A0AAV6FHC6-F1
#
_cell.length_a   1.000
_cell.length_b   1.000
_cell.length_c   1.000
_cell.angle_alpha   90.00
_cell.angle_beta   90.00
_cell.angle_gamma   90.00
#
_symmetry.space_group_name_H-M   'P 1'
#
loop_
_entity.id
_entity.type
_entity.pdbx_description
1 polymer ?
#
loop_
_entity_poly.entity_id
_entity_poly.type
_entity_poly.pdbx_seq_one_letter_code
_entity_poly.pdbx_strand_id
1 'polypeptide(L)'
;MEGKSIFLCGVVEGFYGRPWSMEQRRVLFQWMQRWGLNTYLYGPKDDLKHRLLWRELYTAEEEVQVKTLISEAEARGLSFVYALSPGQDIIFSSSCDLSLLKRKLKQVAELGCKAFAVLFDDIDHSMCQADKEAFSSFAHAQVSVTNEIYSFLGEPPIFLFCPTEYCDSLCSPSVAKSPYLITVGEDLLPGISVIWTGSKVISRELSADSLSEVRTVLQRPPLLWDNLHANDYDSRRVFLGPFKGRPPGLHGHLHGLLLNPNCEFEANYIPLHTLGSWHRSGSEDKKDDAEQYCPERALDTALLDWMEELNQSLLPGRQVRSNDHKSSKASSKSQSSESATDGSKTADPKPTKTSSEPPKKEDTTAHLSSSGGKQESPTPVYSNGDQASRADTQASTRSLVEKPQGRGLVTGKNPLSESQVRLLVGLHYLPHEYGPAAKSLLQDLTWLKANCQCVSANGNKKKALPQKVEEWRSRAAQFLASCDQMALLHEGVVNSVNRAVLYDLYPYVWDLRNTLLVARAFVSWLEGRILSDSSSSGSWKNCFHWCGTTSGSELLGVEAEPWAFKGGLCGEMQLLLPMGTSTELFIHPPPLFPSARLYNIRPFHNKDKMELYRMVRQLQQRSQGPPDLSVIHPDFFGDRCLGAALALCPEYSFVLEDELGVCGCVLGIQDVRHFAKRWQASWLPAMRDKYSSQAPGAAGTPAQRRRCSASRRSSRTTQTLCSTTSPHSCAWTLPRAGGLQRQPQPPHGPPDCTQGQRFEGCVL
;
A
#
# COMPACT_ATOMS: atom_id res chain seq x y z
N MET A 1 -46.26 13.92 -15.61
CA MET A 1 -44.97 13.63 -16.25
C MET A 1 -44.28 12.65 -15.34
N GLU A 2 -43.96 11.46 -15.79
CA GLU A 2 -43.17 10.52 -14.98
C GLU A 2 -41.73 11.02 -14.94
N GLY A 3 -41.17 11.21 -13.75
CA GLY A 3 -39.78 11.63 -13.60
C GLY A 3 -38.86 10.49 -14.02
N LYS A 4 -37.98 10.71 -15.02
CA LYS A 4 -36.98 9.71 -15.41
C LYS A 4 -36.11 9.39 -14.19
N SER A 5 -36.14 8.15 -13.72
CA SER A 5 -35.41 7.73 -12.51
C SER A 5 -33.92 8.02 -12.68
N ILE A 6 -33.30 8.67 -11.70
CA ILE A 6 -31.89 9.06 -11.76
C ILE A 6 -31.05 7.85 -11.39
N PHE A 7 -30.20 7.41 -12.31
CA PHE A 7 -29.23 6.35 -12.04
C PHE A 7 -28.15 6.87 -11.10
N LEU A 8 -28.03 6.27 -9.91
CA LEU A 8 -27.10 6.72 -8.88
C LEU A 8 -25.69 6.18 -9.17
N CYS A 9 -24.79 7.00 -9.70
CA CYS A 9 -23.42 6.57 -10.02
C CYS A 9 -22.38 7.38 -9.25
N GLY A 10 -21.39 6.71 -8.65
CA GLY A 10 -20.32 7.40 -7.94
C GLY A 10 -19.57 6.53 -6.94
N VAL A 11 -19.46 7.02 -5.70
CA VAL A 11 -18.47 6.53 -4.73
C VAL A 11 -19.12 6.28 -3.38
N VAL A 12 -18.74 5.18 -2.75
CA VAL A 12 -18.96 4.91 -1.34
C VAL A 12 -17.62 4.95 -0.61
N GLU A 13 -17.51 5.79 0.41
CA GLU A 13 -16.44 5.68 1.40
C GLU A 13 -16.92 4.68 2.47
N GLY A 14 -16.71 3.38 2.22
CA GLY A 14 -17.32 2.29 3.01
C GLY A 14 -16.38 1.15 3.41
N PHE A 15 -15.08 1.33 3.16
CA PHE A 15 -13.99 0.44 3.56
C PHE A 15 -13.68 0.50 5.06
N TYR A 16 -12.93 -0.49 5.54
CA TYR A 16 -12.29 -0.52 6.86
C TYR A 16 -10.96 0.23 6.87
N GLY A 17 -10.60 0.80 8.03
CA GLY A 17 -9.39 1.60 8.20
C GLY A 17 -9.62 3.12 8.10
N ARG A 18 -8.52 3.87 8.14
CA ARG A 18 -8.52 5.33 8.32
C ARG A 18 -9.42 6.06 7.28
N PRO A 19 -10.50 6.75 7.71
CA PRO A 19 -11.36 7.51 6.81
C PRO A 19 -10.63 8.63 6.07
N TRP A 20 -11.17 9.06 4.92
CA TRP A 20 -10.61 10.18 4.16
C TRP A 20 -10.78 11.51 4.91
N SER A 21 -9.82 12.41 4.74
CA SER A 21 -9.91 13.76 5.28
C SER A 21 -10.92 14.61 4.50
N MET A 22 -11.45 15.66 5.14
CA MET A 22 -12.34 16.64 4.50
C MET A 22 -11.75 17.24 3.21
N GLU A 23 -10.43 17.40 3.12
CA GLU A 23 -9.78 17.93 1.91
C GLU A 23 -9.70 16.88 0.79
N GLN A 24 -9.42 15.62 1.12
CA GLN A 24 -9.51 14.50 0.17
C GLN A 24 -10.93 14.37 -0.38
N ARG A 25 -11.96 14.48 0.48
CA ARG A 25 -13.38 14.50 0.07
C ARG A 25 -13.73 15.68 -0.83
N ARG A 26 -13.17 16.88 -0.62
CA ARG A 26 -13.33 18.01 -1.57
C ARG A 26 -12.76 17.73 -2.96
N VAL A 27 -11.60 17.09 -3.03
CA VAL A 27 -10.95 16.71 -4.30
C VAL A 27 -11.76 15.59 -4.97
N LEU A 28 -12.22 14.59 -4.20
CA LEU A 28 -13.12 13.54 -4.67
C LEU A 28 -14.35 14.13 -5.36
N PHE A 29 -15.02 15.11 -4.73
CA PHE A 29 -16.23 15.70 -5.30
C PHE A 29 -15.93 16.50 -6.59
N GLN A 30 -14.74 17.08 -6.74
CA GLN A 30 -14.30 17.72 -7.99
C GLN A 30 -14.06 16.69 -9.10
N TRP A 31 -13.42 15.56 -8.78
CA TRP A 31 -13.22 14.44 -9.70
C TRP A 31 -14.56 13.83 -10.16
N MET A 32 -15.46 13.56 -9.21
CA MET A 32 -16.82 13.07 -9.50
C MET A 32 -17.57 14.00 -10.45
N GLN A 33 -17.60 15.31 -10.14
CA GLN A 33 -18.21 16.33 -11.00
C GLN A 33 -17.56 16.38 -12.40
N ARG A 34 -16.22 16.36 -12.48
CA ARG A 34 -15.46 16.35 -13.76
C ARG A 34 -15.80 15.15 -14.64
N TRP A 35 -16.12 14.00 -14.05
CA TRP A 35 -16.39 12.76 -14.78
C TRP A 35 -17.88 12.40 -14.92
N GLY A 36 -18.78 13.21 -14.39
CA GLY A 36 -20.23 13.00 -14.49
C GLY A 36 -20.80 11.99 -13.47
N LEU A 37 -20.08 11.72 -12.39
CA LEU A 37 -20.58 10.95 -11.25
C LEU A 37 -21.42 11.87 -10.36
N ASN A 38 -22.49 11.34 -9.76
CA ASN A 38 -23.56 12.12 -9.13
C ASN A 38 -23.85 11.75 -7.66
N THR A 39 -23.38 10.61 -7.15
CA THR A 39 -23.76 10.12 -5.80
C THR A 39 -22.55 9.79 -4.94
N TYR A 40 -22.51 10.34 -3.72
CA TYR A 40 -21.50 10.03 -2.70
C TYR A 40 -22.18 9.46 -1.44
N LEU A 41 -21.74 8.28 -1.00
CA LEU A 41 -22.23 7.61 0.21
C LEU A 41 -21.18 7.68 1.32
N TYR A 42 -21.54 8.34 2.42
CA TYR A 42 -20.76 8.42 3.66
C TYR A 42 -21.09 7.22 4.54
N GLY A 43 -20.20 6.23 4.60
CA GLY A 43 -20.31 5.10 5.54
C GLY A 43 -18.97 4.49 5.98
N PRO A 44 -17.94 5.30 6.33
CA PRO A 44 -16.62 4.76 6.66
C PRO A 44 -16.70 3.94 7.95
N LYS A 45 -16.24 2.67 7.91
CA LYS A 45 -16.44 1.71 9.00
C LYS A 45 -15.77 2.14 10.31
N ASP A 46 -14.67 2.87 10.21
CA ASP A 46 -13.89 3.40 11.35
C ASP A 46 -14.41 4.74 11.91
N ASP A 47 -15.45 5.38 11.34
CA ASP A 47 -16.19 6.43 12.05
C ASP A 47 -17.00 5.76 13.17
N LEU A 48 -16.54 5.97 14.41
CA LEU A 48 -17.19 5.41 15.60
C LEU A 48 -18.68 5.73 15.62
N LYS A 49 -19.11 6.93 15.24
CA LYS A 49 -20.53 7.35 15.28
C LYS A 49 -21.33 6.97 14.02
N HIS A 50 -20.68 6.33 13.03
CA HIS A 50 -21.35 5.62 11.95
C HIS A 50 -21.69 4.17 12.33
N ARG A 51 -20.84 3.47 13.09
CA ARG A 51 -21.01 2.05 13.46
C ARG A 51 -21.00 1.78 14.97
N LEU A 52 -19.83 1.75 15.60
CA LEU A 52 -19.68 1.26 16.99
C LEU A 52 -20.48 2.03 18.06
N LEU A 53 -20.67 3.33 17.85
CA LEU A 53 -21.36 4.28 18.72
C LEU A 53 -22.54 4.95 17.98
N TRP A 54 -23.24 4.21 17.12
CA TRP A 54 -24.33 4.74 16.27
C TRP A 54 -25.45 5.47 17.05
N ARG A 55 -25.65 5.13 18.34
CA ARG A 55 -26.59 5.79 19.25
C ARG A 55 -26.16 7.20 19.67
N GLU A 56 -24.88 7.56 19.52
CA GLU A 56 -24.36 8.87 19.90
C GLU A 56 -24.61 9.93 18.83
N LEU A 57 -25.18 11.05 19.26
CA LEU A 57 -25.28 12.25 18.44
C LEU A 57 -23.91 12.84 18.14
N TYR A 58 -23.82 13.55 17.00
CA TYR A 58 -22.65 14.37 16.71
C TYR A 58 -22.59 15.57 17.68
N THR A 59 -21.39 15.98 18.08
CA THR A 59 -21.16 17.22 18.85
C THR A 59 -21.27 18.45 17.95
N ALA A 60 -21.31 19.66 18.51
CA ALA A 60 -21.39 20.89 17.71
C ALA A 60 -20.21 21.04 16.72
N GLU A 61 -19.03 20.57 17.10
CA GLU A 61 -17.81 20.56 16.27
C GLU A 61 -17.89 19.54 15.12
N GLU A 62 -18.54 18.39 15.37
CA GLU A 62 -18.79 17.35 14.37
C GLU A 62 -19.94 17.74 13.42
N GLU A 63 -21.01 18.33 13.96
CA GLU A 63 -22.13 18.89 13.18
C GLU A 63 -21.65 19.90 12.13
N VAL A 64 -20.74 20.81 12.50
CA VAL A 64 -20.14 21.77 11.57
C VAL A 64 -19.36 21.07 10.45
N GLN A 65 -18.65 19.98 10.76
CA GLN A 65 -17.92 19.20 9.75
C GLN A 65 -18.87 18.46 8.80
N VAL A 66 -19.87 17.75 9.33
CA VAL A 66 -20.88 17.02 8.54
C VAL A 66 -21.69 17.99 7.67
N LYS A 67 -22.14 19.12 8.23
CA LYS A 67 -22.86 20.17 7.48
C LYS A 67 -22.01 20.80 6.37
N THR A 68 -20.72 21.02 6.63
CA THR A 68 -19.78 21.47 5.60
C THR A 68 -19.64 20.43 4.49
N LEU A 69 -19.54 19.14 4.84
CA LEU A 69 -19.40 18.05 3.87
C LEU A 69 -20.63 17.91 2.95
N ILE A 70 -21.84 17.95 3.53
CA ILE A 70 -23.10 17.98 2.79
C ILE A 70 -23.13 19.18 1.83
N SER A 71 -22.80 20.38 2.33
CA SER A 71 -22.81 21.62 1.54
C SER A 71 -21.82 21.58 0.37
N GLU A 72 -20.63 20.99 0.55
CA GLU A 72 -19.61 20.84 -0.49
C GLU A 72 -20.02 19.84 -1.57
N ALA A 73 -20.76 18.78 -1.21
CA ALA A 73 -21.33 17.83 -2.16
C ALA A 73 -22.46 18.47 -2.98
N GLU A 74 -23.45 19.08 -2.32
CA GLU A 74 -24.59 19.73 -3.01
C GLU A 74 -24.12 20.88 -3.93
N ALA A 75 -23.13 21.68 -3.51
CA ALA A 75 -22.55 22.76 -4.33
C ALA A 75 -21.85 22.27 -5.61
N ARG A 76 -21.58 20.97 -5.74
CA ARG A 76 -21.02 20.34 -6.95
C ARG A 76 -22.06 19.53 -7.75
N GLY A 77 -23.31 19.50 -7.29
CA GLY A 77 -24.39 18.72 -7.89
C GLY A 77 -24.40 17.24 -7.49
N LEU A 78 -23.78 16.89 -6.36
CA LEU A 78 -23.74 15.52 -5.85
C LEU A 78 -24.82 15.26 -4.79
N SER A 79 -25.51 14.13 -4.91
CA SER A 79 -26.35 13.57 -3.86
C SER A 79 -25.46 13.00 -2.74
N PHE A 80 -25.47 13.66 -1.58
CA PHE A 80 -24.83 13.16 -0.35
C PHE A 80 -25.78 12.21 0.38
N VAL A 81 -25.39 10.94 0.49
CA VAL A 81 -26.12 9.88 1.21
C VAL A 81 -25.45 9.62 2.55
N TYR A 82 -26.15 9.84 3.66
CA TYR A 82 -25.64 9.50 4.99
C TYR A 82 -26.01 8.07 5.37
N ALA A 83 -25.02 7.20 5.57
CA ALA A 83 -25.24 5.84 6.05
C ALA A 83 -25.06 5.72 7.57
N LEU A 84 -25.74 4.72 8.15
CA LEU A 84 -25.62 4.34 9.56
C LEU A 84 -25.64 2.81 9.68
N SER A 85 -24.75 2.24 10.48
CA SER A 85 -24.55 0.80 10.65
C SER A 85 -24.95 0.32 12.06
N PRO A 86 -26.25 0.27 12.42
CA PRO A 86 -26.69 -0.09 13.78
C PRO A 86 -26.60 -1.59 14.09
N GLY A 87 -26.44 -2.44 13.07
CA GLY A 87 -26.64 -3.89 13.17
C GLY A 87 -25.75 -4.66 14.15
N GLN A 88 -24.66 -4.07 14.66
CA GLN A 88 -23.70 -4.77 15.53
C GLN A 88 -24.25 -5.01 16.95
N ASP A 89 -25.11 -4.13 17.47
CA ASP A 89 -25.62 -4.22 18.85
C ASP A 89 -27.04 -3.65 19.06
N ILE A 90 -27.78 -3.38 17.98
CA ILE A 90 -29.19 -2.97 18.05
C ILE A 90 -30.08 -4.08 18.61
N ILE A 91 -31.00 -3.72 19.51
CA ILE A 91 -32.14 -4.57 19.88
C ILE A 91 -33.34 -4.09 19.05
N PHE A 92 -33.73 -4.85 18.03
CA PHE A 92 -34.72 -4.42 17.03
C PHE A 92 -36.11 -4.14 17.63
N SER A 93 -36.47 -4.86 18.69
CA SER A 93 -37.71 -4.71 19.45
C SER A 93 -37.66 -3.56 20.48
N SER A 94 -36.51 -2.94 20.70
CA SER A 94 -36.33 -1.87 21.67
C SER A 94 -36.82 -0.53 21.10
N SER A 95 -37.97 -0.07 21.59
CA SER A 95 -38.48 1.28 21.31
C SER A 95 -37.52 2.40 21.73
N CYS A 96 -36.58 2.11 22.64
CA CYS A 96 -35.49 3.02 23.00
C CYS A 96 -34.46 3.14 21.88
N ASP A 97 -33.95 2.01 21.36
CA ASP A 97 -32.96 1.98 20.27
C ASP A 97 -33.53 2.59 18.99
N LEU A 98 -34.77 2.23 18.63
CA LEU A 98 -35.54 2.83 17.56
C LEU A 98 -35.68 4.36 17.72
N SER A 99 -35.91 4.84 18.95
CA SER A 99 -35.98 6.28 19.25
C SER A 99 -34.62 6.99 19.16
N LEU A 100 -33.52 6.29 19.47
CA LEU A 100 -32.17 6.81 19.30
C LEU A 100 -31.76 6.85 17.82
N LEU A 101 -32.13 5.82 17.05
CA LEU A 101 -31.92 5.71 15.60
C LEU A 101 -32.60 6.87 14.86
N LYS A 102 -33.89 7.10 15.16
CA LYS A 102 -34.66 8.25 14.68
C LYS A 102 -34.01 9.58 15.05
N ARG A 103 -33.51 9.72 16.28
CA ARG A 103 -32.86 10.97 16.76
C ARG A 103 -31.55 11.26 16.01
N LYS A 104 -30.70 10.24 15.81
CA LYS A 104 -29.44 10.34 15.07
C LYS A 104 -29.66 10.75 13.62
N LEU A 105 -30.57 10.07 12.92
CA LEU A 105 -30.87 10.36 11.51
C LEU A 105 -31.57 11.72 11.35
N LYS A 106 -32.46 12.08 12.28
CA LYS A 106 -33.05 13.42 12.32
C LYS A 106 -32.02 14.53 12.50
N GLN A 107 -31.02 14.36 13.39
CA GLN A 107 -29.93 15.34 13.55
C GLN A 107 -29.25 15.61 12.20
N VAL A 108 -28.90 14.56 11.45
CA VAL A 108 -28.22 14.70 10.15
C VAL A 108 -29.15 15.28 9.06
N ALA A 109 -30.46 15.01 9.12
CA ALA A 109 -31.46 15.69 8.28
C ALA A 109 -31.52 17.21 8.57
N GLU A 110 -31.49 17.62 9.84
CA GLU A 110 -31.48 19.02 10.27
C GLU A 110 -30.16 19.76 9.91
N LEU A 111 -29.07 19.04 9.64
CA LEU A 111 -27.86 19.59 9.02
C LEU A 111 -28.00 19.86 7.51
N GLY A 112 -29.04 19.32 6.86
CA GLY A 112 -29.37 19.54 5.45
C GLY A 112 -29.35 18.29 4.55
N CYS A 113 -29.05 17.11 5.12
CA CYS A 113 -29.02 15.85 4.38
C CYS A 113 -30.42 15.40 3.92
N LYS A 114 -30.51 14.87 2.69
CA LYS A 114 -31.78 14.50 2.03
C LYS A 114 -31.84 13.05 1.55
N ALA A 115 -30.78 12.29 1.77
CA ALA A 115 -30.63 10.91 1.33
C ALA A 115 -29.92 10.09 2.40
N PHE A 116 -30.38 8.86 2.63
CA PHE A 116 -29.96 8.06 3.79
C PHE A 116 -29.72 6.60 3.44
N ALA A 117 -28.96 5.90 4.28
CA ALA A 117 -28.80 4.46 4.20
C ALA A 117 -28.77 3.80 5.58
N VAL A 118 -29.31 2.59 5.69
CA VAL A 118 -29.16 1.73 6.87
C VAL A 118 -28.43 0.46 6.43
N LEU A 119 -27.33 0.14 7.12
CA LEU A 119 -26.45 -0.96 6.76
C LEU A 119 -26.52 -2.08 7.82
N PHE A 120 -26.75 -3.31 7.34
CA PHE A 120 -26.68 -4.56 8.11
C PHE A 120 -25.64 -5.52 7.53
N ASP A 121 -24.58 -4.96 6.91
CA ASP A 121 -23.41 -5.68 6.43
C ASP A 121 -22.52 -6.15 7.58
N ASP A 122 -21.78 -7.25 7.38
CA ASP A 122 -20.73 -7.75 8.29
C ASP A 122 -21.17 -7.86 9.78
N ILE A 123 -22.31 -8.51 10.01
CA ILE A 123 -22.87 -8.84 11.33
C ILE A 123 -23.25 -10.32 11.43
N ASP A 124 -23.35 -10.82 12.67
CA ASP A 124 -23.85 -12.16 12.94
C ASP A 124 -25.37 -12.25 12.70
N HIS A 125 -25.88 -13.43 12.33
CA HIS A 125 -27.29 -13.64 12.00
C HIS A 125 -28.18 -13.94 13.23
N SER A 126 -27.61 -13.97 14.45
CA SER A 126 -28.37 -14.25 15.67
C SER A 126 -29.02 -13.01 16.28
N MET A 127 -30.33 -13.10 16.52
CA MET A 127 -31.09 -12.12 17.27
C MET A 127 -31.00 -12.36 18.78
N CYS A 128 -31.18 -11.31 19.60
CA CYS A 128 -31.33 -11.48 21.05
C CYS A 128 -32.67 -12.15 21.39
N GLN A 129 -32.90 -12.52 22.67
CA GLN A 129 -34.12 -13.24 23.05
C GLN A 129 -35.40 -12.40 22.84
N ALA A 130 -35.39 -11.12 23.20
CA ALA A 130 -36.55 -10.23 22.97
C ALA A 130 -36.90 -10.10 21.48
N ASP A 131 -35.90 -9.97 20.61
CA ASP A 131 -36.11 -9.88 19.16
C ASP A 131 -36.64 -11.19 18.55
N LYS A 132 -36.26 -12.36 19.10
CA LYS A 132 -36.83 -13.67 18.74
C LYS A 132 -38.28 -13.86 19.21
N GLU A 133 -38.71 -13.11 20.22
CA GLU A 133 -40.10 -13.09 20.71
C GLU A 133 -40.96 -12.07 19.94
N ALA A 134 -40.33 -11.03 19.37
CA ALA A 134 -41.01 -9.98 18.60
C ALA A 134 -41.08 -10.24 17.09
N PHE A 135 -40.09 -10.93 16.49
CA PHE A 135 -39.97 -11.10 15.05
C PHE A 135 -39.80 -12.58 14.63
N SER A 136 -40.47 -12.95 13.54
CA SER A 136 -40.42 -14.29 12.93
C SER A 136 -39.05 -14.64 12.33
N SER A 137 -38.27 -13.65 11.91
CA SER A 137 -36.91 -13.82 11.36
C SER A 137 -36.08 -12.53 11.46
N PHE A 138 -34.77 -12.67 11.24
CA PHE A 138 -33.82 -11.54 11.20
C PHE A 138 -34.14 -10.54 10.08
N ALA A 139 -34.62 -11.03 8.93
CA ALA A 139 -35.07 -10.16 7.84
C ALA A 139 -36.28 -9.31 8.25
N HIS A 140 -37.30 -9.90 8.89
CA HIS A 140 -38.47 -9.16 9.36
C HIS A 140 -38.09 -8.07 10.39
N ALA A 141 -37.13 -8.36 11.28
CA ALA A 141 -36.62 -7.39 12.26
C ALA A 141 -35.93 -6.19 11.58
N GLN A 142 -35.02 -6.47 10.63
CA GLN A 142 -34.31 -5.44 9.86
C GLN A 142 -35.27 -4.62 8.98
N VAL A 143 -36.17 -5.27 8.25
CA VAL A 143 -37.16 -4.62 7.36
C VAL A 143 -38.12 -3.75 8.16
N SER A 144 -38.64 -4.22 9.30
CA SER A 144 -39.53 -3.45 10.18
C SER A 144 -38.89 -2.11 10.60
N VAL A 145 -37.68 -2.16 11.16
CA VAL A 145 -36.94 -0.96 11.57
C VAL A 145 -36.62 -0.07 10.37
N THR A 146 -36.21 -0.64 9.24
CA THR A 146 -35.85 0.14 8.03
C THR A 146 -37.05 0.87 7.44
N ASN A 147 -38.20 0.19 7.31
CA ASN A 147 -39.46 0.77 6.84
C ASN A 147 -39.95 1.90 7.77
N GLU A 148 -39.84 1.71 9.09
CA GLU A 148 -40.26 2.73 10.05
C GLU A 148 -39.33 3.96 10.03
N ILE A 149 -38.03 3.79 9.81
CA ILE A 149 -37.08 4.89 9.63
C ILE A 149 -37.32 5.65 8.32
N TYR A 150 -37.52 4.95 7.20
CA TYR A 150 -37.85 5.54 5.91
C TYR A 150 -39.13 6.40 5.98
N SER A 151 -40.19 5.85 6.60
CA SER A 151 -41.46 6.55 6.82
C SER A 151 -41.31 7.74 7.78
N PHE A 152 -40.52 7.60 8.86
CA PHE A 152 -40.26 8.68 9.82
C PHE A 152 -39.50 9.86 9.20
N LEU A 153 -38.61 9.61 8.25
CA LEU A 153 -37.88 10.66 7.51
C LEU A 153 -38.69 11.29 6.37
N GLY A 154 -39.96 10.88 6.20
CA GLY A 154 -40.87 11.44 5.19
C GLY A 154 -40.62 10.91 3.78
N GLU A 155 -40.25 9.63 3.66
CA GLU A 155 -40.04 8.94 2.37
C GLU A 155 -39.03 9.65 1.44
N PRO A 156 -37.77 9.82 1.87
CA PRO A 156 -36.76 10.54 1.11
C PRO A 156 -36.45 9.86 -0.24
N PRO A 157 -36.22 10.64 -1.32
CA PRO A 157 -36.15 10.12 -2.70
C PRO A 157 -34.93 9.23 -2.99
N ILE A 158 -33.97 9.16 -2.07
CA ILE A 158 -32.88 8.18 -2.07
C ILE A 158 -32.81 7.62 -0.65
N PHE A 159 -33.24 6.38 -0.48
CA PHE A 159 -33.04 5.61 0.74
C PHE A 159 -32.48 4.23 0.38
N LEU A 160 -31.37 3.84 1.01
CA LEU A 160 -30.66 2.59 0.71
C LEU A 160 -30.69 1.63 1.89
N PHE A 161 -30.82 0.34 1.61
CA PHE A 161 -30.74 -0.75 2.58
C PHE A 161 -29.61 -1.68 2.18
N CYS A 162 -28.62 -1.90 3.06
CA CYS A 162 -27.65 -2.97 2.86
C CYS A 162 -28.07 -4.22 3.63
N PRO A 163 -28.45 -5.31 2.94
CA PRO A 163 -28.76 -6.58 3.58
C PRO A 163 -27.53 -7.21 4.23
N THR A 164 -27.76 -8.20 5.10
CA THR A 164 -26.70 -9.07 5.62
C THR A 164 -26.29 -10.13 4.60
N GLU A 165 -27.24 -10.70 3.86
CA GLU A 165 -26.95 -11.46 2.64
C GLU A 165 -26.81 -10.46 1.46
N TYR A 166 -25.63 -9.87 1.24
CA TYR A 166 -25.40 -8.84 0.21
C TYR A 166 -24.74 -9.31 -1.09
N CYS A 167 -24.49 -10.61 -1.23
CA CYS A 167 -23.96 -11.23 -2.45
C CYS A 167 -24.38 -12.70 -2.57
N ASP A 168 -24.32 -13.26 -3.78
CA ASP A 168 -24.80 -14.64 -4.05
C ASP A 168 -24.15 -15.67 -3.09
N SER A 169 -22.86 -15.51 -2.79
CA SER A 169 -22.10 -16.40 -1.89
C SER A 169 -22.48 -16.32 -0.40
N LEU A 170 -23.26 -15.34 0.02
CA LEU A 170 -23.83 -15.25 1.38
C LEU A 170 -25.25 -15.83 1.45
N CYS A 171 -25.92 -16.07 0.31
CA CYS A 171 -27.32 -16.49 0.28
C CYS A 171 -27.54 -17.97 0.60
N SER A 172 -28.40 -18.25 1.57
CA SER A 172 -28.70 -19.63 1.98
C SER A 172 -30.14 -20.04 1.63
N PRO A 173 -30.38 -21.07 0.77
CA PRO A 173 -29.40 -21.94 0.10
C PRO A 173 -28.92 -21.42 -1.27
N SER A 174 -29.52 -20.35 -1.78
CA SER A 174 -29.24 -19.72 -3.09
C SER A 174 -30.05 -18.43 -3.22
N VAL A 175 -29.63 -17.45 -4.03
CA VAL A 175 -30.31 -16.16 -4.24
C VAL A 175 -31.84 -16.29 -4.41
N ALA A 176 -32.33 -16.98 -5.45
CA ALA A 176 -33.77 -17.15 -5.71
C ALA A 176 -34.55 -18.01 -4.68
N LYS A 177 -33.93 -18.46 -3.59
CA LYS A 177 -34.56 -19.29 -2.55
C LYS A 177 -34.22 -18.87 -1.12
N SER A 178 -33.47 -17.78 -0.93
CA SER A 178 -33.15 -17.28 0.41
C SER A 178 -34.42 -16.78 1.10
N PRO A 179 -34.83 -17.35 2.26
CA PRO A 179 -35.97 -16.83 3.01
C PRO A 179 -35.73 -15.40 3.51
N TYR A 180 -34.46 -15.05 3.72
CA TYR A 180 -34.03 -13.71 4.09
C TYR A 180 -34.27 -12.73 2.92
N LEU A 181 -33.79 -13.04 1.71
CA LEU A 181 -34.01 -12.17 0.54
C LEU A 181 -35.46 -12.12 0.07
N ILE A 182 -36.22 -13.21 0.19
CA ILE A 182 -37.65 -13.23 -0.12
C ILE A 182 -38.39 -12.23 0.78
N THR A 183 -38.13 -12.25 2.10
CA THR A 183 -38.67 -11.24 3.04
C THR A 183 -38.25 -9.82 2.63
N VAL A 184 -36.98 -9.59 2.30
CA VAL A 184 -36.48 -8.27 1.87
C VAL A 184 -37.11 -7.83 0.54
N GLY A 185 -37.48 -8.77 -0.33
CA GLY A 185 -38.25 -8.50 -1.55
C GLY A 185 -39.69 -8.10 -1.26
N GLU A 186 -40.39 -8.90 -0.46
CA GLU A 186 -41.84 -8.79 -0.20
C GLU A 186 -42.21 -7.63 0.76
N ASP A 187 -41.49 -7.48 1.88
CA ASP A 187 -41.90 -6.59 2.98
C ASP A 187 -41.20 -5.22 2.97
N LEU A 188 -40.06 -5.05 2.28
CA LEU A 188 -39.33 -3.78 2.26
C LEU A 188 -40.04 -2.78 1.33
N LEU A 189 -40.31 -1.56 1.83
CA LEU A 189 -41.09 -0.55 1.10
C LEU A 189 -40.44 -0.23 -0.26
N PRO A 190 -41.24 -0.14 -1.35
CA PRO A 190 -40.72 -0.15 -2.72
C PRO A 190 -39.91 1.10 -3.14
N GLY A 191 -39.94 2.17 -2.34
CA GLY A 191 -39.05 3.34 -2.51
C GLY A 191 -37.63 3.13 -1.98
N ILE A 192 -37.39 2.05 -1.22
CA ILE A 192 -36.08 1.72 -0.67
C ILE A 192 -35.29 0.88 -1.68
N SER A 193 -34.09 1.35 -2.05
CA SER A 193 -33.18 0.60 -2.90
C SER A 193 -32.32 -0.37 -2.10
N VAL A 194 -32.20 -1.61 -2.56
CA VAL A 194 -31.39 -2.64 -1.91
C VAL A 194 -29.98 -2.65 -2.53
N ILE A 195 -28.97 -2.67 -1.68
CA ILE A 195 -27.56 -2.76 -2.06
C ILE A 195 -27.18 -4.22 -2.36
N TRP A 196 -26.34 -4.42 -3.39
CA TRP A 196 -25.78 -5.72 -3.78
C TRP A 196 -24.31 -5.60 -4.16
N THR A 197 -23.46 -6.58 -3.88
CA THR A 197 -22.05 -6.59 -4.35
C THR A 197 -21.79 -7.58 -5.49
N GLY A 198 -22.82 -8.34 -5.91
CA GLY A 198 -22.78 -9.29 -7.00
C GLY A 198 -22.65 -10.74 -6.52
N SER A 199 -21.93 -11.59 -7.26
CA SER A 199 -21.78 -13.00 -6.92
C SER A 199 -20.90 -13.30 -5.70
N LYS A 200 -20.14 -12.28 -5.27
CA LYS A 200 -19.11 -12.32 -4.24
C LYS A 200 -19.06 -10.98 -3.52
N VAL A 201 -18.32 -10.92 -2.40
CA VAL A 201 -17.97 -9.63 -1.77
C VAL A 201 -17.19 -8.79 -2.79
N ILE A 202 -16.25 -9.43 -3.50
CA ILE A 202 -15.49 -8.82 -4.60
C ILE A 202 -15.80 -9.58 -5.90
N SER A 203 -16.87 -9.19 -6.56
CA SER A 203 -17.26 -9.83 -7.83
C SER A 203 -16.22 -9.61 -8.94
N ARG A 204 -15.70 -10.70 -9.52
CA ARG A 204 -14.75 -10.64 -10.65
C ARG A 204 -15.40 -10.04 -11.90
N GLU A 205 -16.53 -10.62 -12.31
CA GLU A 205 -17.33 -10.26 -13.49
C GLU A 205 -18.82 -10.33 -13.11
N LEU A 206 -19.67 -9.54 -13.75
CA LEU A 206 -21.12 -9.50 -13.52
C LEU A 206 -21.89 -9.68 -14.83
N SER A 207 -23.04 -10.34 -14.75
CA SER A 207 -23.90 -10.66 -15.90
C SER A 207 -25.28 -10.03 -15.76
N ALA A 208 -25.97 -9.89 -16.89
CA ALA A 208 -27.37 -9.46 -16.90
C ALA A 208 -28.30 -10.50 -16.26
N ASP A 209 -27.96 -11.79 -16.40
CA ASP A 209 -28.75 -12.93 -15.92
C ASP A 209 -28.71 -13.04 -14.40
N SER A 210 -27.53 -12.96 -13.77
CA SER A 210 -27.41 -12.98 -12.30
C SER A 210 -28.08 -11.77 -11.65
N LEU A 211 -27.92 -10.57 -12.24
CA LEU A 211 -28.69 -9.39 -11.79
C LEU A 211 -30.20 -9.54 -12.02
N SER A 212 -30.64 -10.34 -13.00
CA SER A 212 -32.06 -10.65 -13.20
C SER A 212 -32.61 -11.63 -12.14
N GLU A 213 -31.81 -12.59 -11.67
CA GLU A 213 -32.19 -13.45 -10.53
C GLU A 213 -32.35 -12.60 -9.26
N VAL A 214 -31.34 -11.78 -8.94
CA VAL A 214 -31.34 -10.85 -7.80
C VAL A 214 -32.53 -9.87 -7.86
N ARG A 215 -32.78 -9.26 -9.02
CA ARG A 215 -33.95 -8.39 -9.25
C ARG A 215 -35.29 -9.11 -9.09
N THR A 216 -35.33 -10.42 -9.38
CA THR A 216 -36.57 -11.22 -9.24
C THR A 216 -36.88 -11.48 -7.77
N VAL A 217 -35.91 -11.89 -6.95
CA VAL A 217 -36.14 -12.13 -5.52
C VAL A 217 -36.35 -10.83 -4.74
N LEU A 218 -35.59 -9.77 -5.06
CA LEU A 218 -35.72 -8.46 -4.42
C LEU A 218 -36.93 -7.64 -4.94
N GLN A 219 -37.59 -8.08 -6.02
CA GLN A 219 -38.70 -7.38 -6.70
C GLN A 219 -38.36 -5.96 -7.23
N ARG A 220 -37.11 -5.52 -7.13
CA ARG A 220 -36.61 -4.19 -7.55
C ARG A 220 -35.17 -4.30 -8.09
N PRO A 221 -34.75 -3.45 -9.04
CA PRO A 221 -33.36 -3.44 -9.51
C PRO A 221 -32.42 -3.03 -8.38
N PRO A 222 -31.34 -3.78 -8.09
CA PRO A 222 -30.44 -3.44 -6.99
C PRO A 222 -29.57 -2.23 -7.33
N LEU A 223 -29.05 -1.55 -6.30
CA LEU A 223 -27.91 -0.66 -6.42
C LEU A 223 -26.63 -1.46 -6.18
N LEU A 224 -25.68 -1.42 -7.11
CA LEU A 224 -24.43 -2.15 -6.94
C LEU A 224 -23.47 -1.35 -6.04
N TRP A 225 -23.04 -1.94 -4.93
CA TRP A 225 -21.87 -1.53 -4.15
C TRP A 225 -20.70 -2.35 -4.68
N ASP A 226 -19.79 -1.71 -5.40
CA ASP A 226 -18.77 -2.42 -6.18
C ASP A 226 -17.40 -2.38 -5.48
N ASN A 227 -16.97 -3.52 -4.93
CA ASN A 227 -15.68 -3.65 -4.25
C ASN A 227 -14.51 -4.01 -5.20
N LEU A 228 -14.66 -3.87 -6.53
CA LEU A 228 -13.59 -4.20 -7.51
C LEU A 228 -12.23 -3.56 -7.22
N HIS A 229 -12.21 -2.42 -6.53
CA HIS A 229 -11.02 -1.66 -6.20
C HIS A 229 -10.77 -1.47 -4.70
N ALA A 230 -11.58 -2.09 -3.83
CA ALA A 230 -11.33 -2.10 -2.39
C ALA A 230 -10.03 -2.88 -2.07
N ASN A 231 -9.27 -2.46 -1.07
CA ASN A 231 -8.02 -3.13 -0.64
C ASN A 231 -7.85 -3.27 0.89
N ASP A 232 -8.83 -2.84 1.67
CA ASP A 232 -8.86 -2.94 3.14
C ASP A 232 -8.62 -4.37 3.68
N TYR A 233 -9.09 -5.37 2.94
CA TYR A 233 -8.91 -6.79 3.25
C TYR A 233 -7.45 -7.31 3.15
N ASP A 234 -6.54 -6.63 2.44
CA ASP A 234 -5.13 -7.01 2.32
C ASP A 234 -4.24 -5.79 2.05
N SER A 235 -3.69 -5.23 3.13
CA SER A 235 -2.80 -4.04 3.14
C SER A 235 -1.45 -4.21 2.41
N ARG A 236 -1.21 -5.35 1.75
CA ARG A 236 -0.10 -5.52 0.78
C ARG A 236 -0.55 -5.28 -0.67
N ARG A 237 -1.82 -4.98 -0.92
CA ARG A 237 -2.43 -4.81 -2.24
C ARG A 237 -2.99 -3.41 -2.44
N VAL A 238 -2.93 -2.93 -3.67
CA VAL A 238 -3.55 -1.69 -4.14
C VAL A 238 -3.90 -1.89 -5.62
N PHE A 239 -4.98 -1.27 -6.09
CA PHE A 239 -5.59 -1.54 -7.39
C PHE A 239 -5.70 -0.26 -8.21
N LEU A 240 -4.80 -0.11 -9.17
CA LEU A 240 -4.68 1.03 -10.07
C LEU A 240 -5.17 0.72 -11.49
N GLY A 241 -5.66 -0.51 -11.74
CA GLY A 241 -6.22 -0.93 -13.02
C GLY A 241 -7.59 -0.32 -13.34
N PRO A 242 -8.07 -0.44 -14.59
CA PRO A 242 -9.33 0.14 -15.02
C PRO A 242 -10.54 -0.63 -14.49
N PHE A 243 -11.67 0.06 -14.34
CA PHE A 243 -12.97 -0.55 -14.07
C PHE A 243 -13.34 -1.60 -15.14
N LYS A 244 -13.63 -2.85 -14.74
CA LYS A 244 -13.66 -4.02 -15.64
C LYS A 244 -14.60 -5.12 -15.14
N GLY A 245 -15.08 -5.95 -16.06
CA GLY A 245 -15.96 -7.10 -15.77
C GLY A 245 -17.45 -6.74 -15.63
N ARG A 246 -17.84 -5.48 -15.84
CA ARG A 246 -19.22 -5.00 -15.84
C ARG A 246 -19.53 -4.45 -17.24
N PRO A 247 -20.20 -5.20 -18.15
CA PRO A 247 -20.54 -4.67 -19.46
C PRO A 247 -21.51 -3.48 -19.35
N PRO A 248 -21.45 -2.44 -20.21
CA PRO A 248 -22.32 -1.26 -20.09
C PRO A 248 -23.83 -1.57 -20.08
N GLY A 249 -24.25 -2.68 -20.71
CA GLY A 249 -25.65 -3.14 -20.69
C GLY A 249 -26.22 -3.42 -19.30
N LEU A 250 -25.39 -3.62 -18.26
CA LEU A 250 -25.88 -3.77 -16.88
C LEU A 250 -26.56 -2.49 -16.35
N HIS A 251 -26.33 -1.32 -16.97
CA HIS A 251 -26.97 -0.06 -16.61
C HIS A 251 -28.51 -0.12 -16.70
N GLY A 252 -29.08 -1.00 -17.52
CA GLY A 252 -30.54 -1.24 -17.58
C GLY A 252 -31.09 -2.22 -16.52
N HIS A 253 -30.21 -2.88 -15.77
CA HIS A 253 -30.57 -3.89 -14.76
C HIS A 253 -30.41 -3.37 -13.31
N LEU A 254 -29.73 -2.23 -13.13
CA LEU A 254 -29.37 -1.63 -11.85
C LEU A 254 -30.11 -0.31 -11.60
N HIS A 255 -30.35 0.03 -10.33
CA HIS A 255 -30.75 1.38 -9.92
C HIS A 255 -29.53 2.34 -9.84
N GLY A 256 -28.34 1.80 -9.60
CA GLY A 256 -27.12 2.57 -9.49
C GLY A 256 -25.87 1.70 -9.36
N LEU A 257 -24.71 2.36 -9.32
CA LEU A 257 -23.39 1.77 -9.07
C LEU A 257 -22.51 2.73 -8.28
N LEU A 258 -22.20 2.37 -7.04
CA LEU A 258 -21.26 3.09 -6.17
C LEU A 258 -20.01 2.22 -5.97
N LEU A 259 -18.85 2.72 -6.39
CA LEU A 259 -17.57 2.03 -6.20
C LEU A 259 -17.07 2.25 -4.77
N ASN A 260 -16.68 1.17 -4.09
CA ASN A 260 -15.86 1.18 -2.88
C ASN A 260 -14.40 0.95 -3.31
N PRO A 261 -13.55 1.99 -3.30
CA PRO A 261 -12.22 1.94 -3.91
C PRO A 261 -11.13 1.72 -2.85
N ASN A 262 -9.87 1.96 -3.19
CA ASN A 262 -8.75 1.76 -2.25
C ASN A 262 -8.84 2.74 -1.06
N CYS A 263 -8.33 2.34 0.10
CA CYS A 263 -8.18 3.23 1.26
C CYS A 263 -7.27 4.43 0.94
N GLU A 264 -6.18 4.19 0.21
CA GLU A 264 -5.29 5.20 -0.34
C GLU A 264 -6.02 6.10 -1.34
N PHE A 265 -6.10 7.39 -1.04
CA PHE A 265 -6.90 8.34 -1.82
C PHE A 265 -6.32 8.56 -3.23
N GLU A 266 -5.01 8.75 -3.33
CA GLU A 266 -4.34 9.07 -4.61
C GLU A 266 -4.29 7.85 -5.55
N ALA A 267 -4.50 6.63 -5.03
CA ALA A 267 -4.63 5.40 -5.83
C ALA A 267 -5.92 5.39 -6.68
N ASN A 268 -6.94 6.16 -6.30
CA ASN A 268 -8.30 6.02 -6.83
C ASN A 268 -8.58 6.80 -8.12
N TYR A 269 -7.59 7.52 -8.65
CA TYR A 269 -7.76 8.33 -9.86
C TYR A 269 -8.19 7.50 -11.08
N ILE A 270 -7.45 6.44 -11.41
CA ILE A 270 -7.79 5.56 -12.54
C ILE A 270 -9.10 4.78 -12.30
N PRO A 271 -9.33 4.14 -11.13
CA PRO A 271 -10.61 3.51 -10.80
C PRO A 271 -11.82 4.42 -11.06
N LEU A 272 -11.78 5.67 -10.59
CA LEU A 272 -12.90 6.62 -10.69
C LEU A 272 -13.03 7.27 -12.07
N HIS A 273 -11.92 7.57 -12.76
CA HIS A 273 -11.93 8.08 -14.14
C HIS A 273 -12.52 7.04 -15.11
N THR A 274 -12.11 5.79 -14.95
CA THR A 274 -12.59 4.69 -15.79
C THR A 274 -14.04 4.30 -15.47
N LEU A 275 -14.46 4.37 -14.20
CA LEU A 275 -15.88 4.29 -13.82
C LEU A 275 -16.73 5.40 -14.48
N GLY A 276 -16.30 6.67 -14.40
CA GLY A 276 -17.01 7.76 -15.05
C GLY A 276 -17.10 7.58 -16.57
N SER A 277 -16.04 7.02 -17.18
CA SER A 277 -16.01 6.66 -18.60
C SER A 277 -16.97 5.50 -18.92
N TRP A 278 -17.10 4.52 -18.04
CA TRP A 278 -18.11 3.45 -18.13
C TRP A 278 -19.54 4.01 -18.04
N HIS A 279 -19.82 4.87 -17.05
CA HIS A 279 -21.16 5.44 -16.84
C HIS A 279 -21.62 6.26 -18.05
N ARG A 280 -20.76 7.12 -18.61
CA ARG A 280 -21.05 7.88 -19.84
C ARG A 280 -21.28 6.97 -21.06
N SER A 281 -20.69 5.77 -21.09
CA SER A 281 -20.91 4.76 -22.14
C SER A 281 -22.18 3.92 -21.95
N GLY A 282 -22.79 3.97 -20.76
CA GLY A 282 -24.02 3.23 -20.42
C GLY A 282 -25.30 4.08 -20.46
N SER A 283 -25.18 5.41 -20.49
CA SER A 283 -26.34 6.30 -20.62
C SER A 283 -26.95 6.24 -22.02
N GLU A 284 -28.28 6.18 -22.10
CA GLU A 284 -29.04 6.01 -23.35
C GLU A 284 -28.88 7.16 -24.36
N ASP A 285 -28.41 8.33 -23.91
CA ASP A 285 -28.39 9.57 -24.69
C ASP A 285 -27.33 9.60 -25.82
N LYS A 286 -26.56 8.52 -26.00
CA LYS A 286 -25.62 8.31 -27.13
C LYS A 286 -25.78 6.93 -27.76
N LYS A 287 -26.51 6.85 -28.89
CA LYS A 287 -26.60 5.65 -29.74
C LYS A 287 -25.69 5.72 -30.98
N ASP A 288 -24.43 6.10 -30.77
CA ASP A 288 -23.38 5.95 -31.76
C ASP A 288 -22.54 4.69 -31.42
N ASP A 289 -22.51 3.71 -32.32
CA ASP A 289 -21.82 2.41 -32.13
C ASP A 289 -20.29 2.53 -31.90
N ALA A 290 -19.72 3.74 -31.98
CA ALA A 290 -18.31 4.04 -31.78
C ALA A 290 -17.90 4.21 -30.31
N GLU A 291 -18.82 4.53 -29.38
CA GLU A 291 -18.49 4.86 -27.98
C GLU A 291 -18.68 3.70 -26.97
N GLN A 292 -18.68 2.43 -27.43
CA GLN A 292 -18.72 1.29 -26.50
C GLN A 292 -17.50 1.29 -25.55
N TYR A 293 -17.75 1.11 -24.24
CA TYR A 293 -16.69 1.06 -23.22
C TYR A 293 -15.66 -0.03 -23.49
N CYS A 294 -14.37 0.32 -23.36
CA CYS A 294 -13.24 -0.59 -23.45
C CYS A 294 -12.27 -0.26 -22.29
N PRO A 295 -12.01 -1.19 -21.36
CA PRO A 295 -11.14 -0.93 -20.20
C PRO A 295 -9.75 -0.44 -20.57
N GLU A 296 -9.20 -0.93 -21.69
CA GLU A 296 -7.86 -0.61 -22.16
C GLU A 296 -7.79 0.84 -22.71
N ARG A 297 -8.77 1.27 -23.52
CA ARG A 297 -8.87 2.68 -23.98
C ARG A 297 -9.18 3.64 -22.83
N ALA A 298 -10.02 3.21 -21.89
CA ALA A 298 -10.33 3.98 -20.70
C ALA A 298 -9.08 4.16 -19.81
N LEU A 299 -8.28 3.09 -19.66
CA LEU A 299 -7.00 3.14 -18.96
C LEU A 299 -6.00 4.10 -19.62
N ASP A 300 -5.83 4.03 -20.94
CA ASP A 300 -4.94 4.95 -21.67
C ASP A 300 -5.35 6.41 -21.49
N THR A 301 -6.66 6.70 -21.51
CA THR A 301 -7.18 8.05 -21.28
C THR A 301 -6.95 8.50 -19.83
N ALA A 302 -7.23 7.62 -18.86
CA ALA A 302 -7.03 7.91 -17.44
C ALA A 302 -5.56 8.10 -17.06
N LEU A 303 -4.63 7.38 -17.71
CA LEU A 303 -3.19 7.54 -17.52
C LEU A 303 -2.68 8.90 -17.99
N LEU A 304 -3.14 9.36 -19.16
CA LEU A 304 -2.78 10.68 -19.70
C LEU A 304 -3.28 11.81 -18.80
N ASP A 305 -4.55 11.77 -18.38
CA ASP A 305 -5.12 12.73 -17.43
C ASP A 305 -4.39 12.69 -16.06
N TRP A 306 -4.08 11.49 -15.53
CA TRP A 306 -3.42 11.35 -14.23
C TRP A 306 -2.00 11.91 -14.25
N MET A 307 -1.26 11.76 -15.36
CA MET A 307 0.07 12.34 -15.51
C MET A 307 0.10 13.86 -15.35
N GLU A 308 -0.97 14.58 -15.67
CA GLU A 308 -1.06 16.02 -15.41
C GLU A 308 -1.15 16.32 -13.90
N GLU A 309 -1.89 15.51 -13.14
CA GLU A 309 -2.08 15.69 -11.68
C GLU A 309 -0.86 15.17 -10.88
N LEU A 310 -0.23 14.07 -11.31
CA LEU A 310 0.99 13.52 -10.71
C LEU A 310 2.18 14.49 -10.76
N ASN A 311 2.23 15.31 -11.82
CA ASN A 311 3.32 16.25 -12.07
C ASN A 311 3.03 17.67 -11.56
N GLN A 312 1.84 17.93 -11.01
CA GLN A 312 1.55 19.13 -10.24
C GLN A 312 2.11 19.03 -8.81
N SER A 313 2.57 20.16 -8.26
CA SER A 313 2.96 20.22 -6.85
C SER A 313 1.76 20.53 -5.97
N LEU A 314 1.62 19.77 -4.88
CA LEU A 314 0.65 20.06 -3.82
C LEU A 314 0.96 21.42 -3.18
N LEU A 315 0.19 22.43 -3.58
CA LEU A 315 0.15 23.73 -2.93
C LEU A 315 -0.89 23.69 -1.79
N PRO A 316 -0.50 23.92 -0.52
CA PRO A 316 -1.46 24.01 0.58
C PRO A 316 -2.48 25.12 0.34
N GLY A 317 -3.78 24.82 0.47
CA GLY A 317 -4.85 25.81 0.32
C GLY A 317 -5.16 26.19 -1.14
N ARG A 318 -5.44 25.21 -2.00
CA ARG A 318 -5.75 25.41 -3.43
C ARG A 318 -7.14 26.03 -3.63
N GLN A 319 -7.30 27.34 -3.36
CA GLN A 319 -8.35 28.12 -4.01
C GLN A 319 -8.05 28.16 -5.52
N VAL A 320 -8.65 27.22 -6.26
CA VAL A 320 -8.51 27.11 -7.72
C VAL A 320 -9.03 28.38 -8.36
N ARG A 321 -8.25 28.98 -9.26
CA ARG A 321 -8.69 30.18 -10.00
C ARG A 321 -9.88 29.81 -10.89
N SER A 322 -11.00 30.48 -10.67
CA SER A 322 -12.19 30.43 -11.52
C SER A 322 -11.93 31.10 -12.87
N ASN A 323 -11.29 30.39 -13.79
CA ASN A 323 -11.01 30.92 -15.12
C ASN A 323 -10.90 29.84 -16.22
N ASP A 324 -11.97 29.08 -16.42
CA ASP A 324 -12.28 28.54 -17.76
C ASP A 324 -13.79 28.54 -18.01
N HIS A 325 -14.28 29.68 -18.52
CA HIS A 325 -15.62 29.85 -19.08
C HIS A 325 -15.51 30.43 -20.50
N LYS A 326 -14.83 29.69 -21.38
CA LYS A 326 -14.95 29.85 -22.84
C LYS A 326 -15.94 28.85 -23.39
N SER A 327 -17.23 29.12 -23.19
CA SER A 327 -18.29 28.38 -23.87
C SER A 327 -18.20 28.57 -25.39
N SER A 328 -18.32 27.46 -26.12
CA SER A 328 -18.44 27.45 -27.57
C SER A 328 -19.79 28.06 -27.97
N LYS A 329 -19.77 29.31 -28.47
CA LYS A 329 -20.98 29.94 -29.01
C LYS A 329 -21.42 29.25 -30.32
N ALA A 330 -22.33 28.29 -30.18
CA ALA A 330 -23.18 27.85 -31.30
C ALA A 330 -23.94 29.07 -31.86
N SER A 331 -24.08 29.12 -33.20
CA SER A 331 -24.68 30.28 -33.86
C SER A 331 -26.20 30.15 -33.94
N SER A 332 -26.92 31.06 -33.28
CA SER A 332 -28.35 31.30 -33.52
C SER A 332 -28.55 32.73 -34.03
N LYS A 333 -29.21 32.86 -35.19
CA LYS A 333 -29.67 34.14 -35.72
C LYS A 333 -31.07 34.44 -35.19
N SER A 334 -31.26 35.62 -34.62
CA SER A 334 -32.57 36.28 -34.52
C SER A 334 -32.38 37.79 -34.73
N GLN A 335 -33.43 38.46 -35.19
CA GLN A 335 -33.35 39.83 -35.74
C GLN A 335 -33.60 40.90 -34.68
N SER A 336 -33.14 42.12 -34.96
CA SER A 336 -33.24 43.29 -34.09
C SER A 336 -34.26 44.32 -34.60
N SER A 337 -35.19 44.70 -33.72
CA SER A 337 -35.97 45.95 -33.71
C SER A 337 -36.40 46.15 -32.24
N GLU A 338 -36.03 47.22 -31.53
CA GLU A 338 -36.64 48.57 -31.58
C GLU A 338 -38.14 48.54 -31.16
N SER A 339 -38.66 49.37 -30.23
CA SER A 339 -38.07 50.58 -29.59
C SER A 339 -38.75 51.03 -28.27
N ALA A 340 -37.96 51.65 -27.38
CA ALA A 340 -38.28 52.82 -26.52
C ALA A 340 -39.30 52.76 -25.33
N THR A 341 -39.23 53.80 -24.48
CA THR A 341 -40.11 54.21 -23.34
C THR A 341 -40.11 53.34 -22.06
N ASP A 342 -40.18 53.87 -20.82
CA ASP A 342 -39.97 55.24 -20.27
C ASP A 342 -39.70 55.22 -18.73
N GLY A 343 -38.97 56.22 -18.21
CA GLY A 343 -38.89 56.67 -16.79
C GLY A 343 -38.33 55.73 -15.68
N SER A 344 -38.08 56.18 -14.44
CA SER A 344 -37.76 57.53 -13.90
C SER A 344 -37.48 57.51 -12.38
N LYS A 345 -36.28 57.97 -11.91
CA LYS A 345 -35.97 58.49 -10.53
C LYS A 345 -36.00 57.46 -9.36
N THR A 346 -35.39 57.62 -8.16
CA THR A 346 -34.41 58.60 -7.59
C THR A 346 -33.68 58.06 -6.34
N ALA A 347 -32.39 58.42 -6.21
CA ALA A 347 -31.65 58.94 -5.04
C ALA A 347 -31.53 58.24 -3.64
N ASP A 348 -30.28 58.30 -3.13
CA ASP A 348 -29.73 58.25 -1.75
C ASP A 348 -30.43 59.16 -0.69
N PRO A 349 -30.15 59.10 0.66
CA PRO A 349 -28.83 58.83 1.28
C PRO A 349 -28.73 58.10 2.66
N LYS A 350 -27.47 57.90 3.10
CA LYS A 350 -26.92 57.58 4.46
C LYS A 350 -27.17 58.71 5.49
N PRO A 351 -27.06 58.52 6.85
CA PRO A 351 -25.73 58.58 7.51
C PRO A 351 -25.50 57.94 8.94
N THR A 352 -24.23 57.55 9.21
CA THR A 352 -23.39 57.58 10.46
C THR A 352 -23.85 57.37 11.93
N LYS A 353 -23.02 56.56 12.66
CA LYS A 353 -22.53 56.69 14.08
C LYS A 353 -23.54 56.35 15.22
N THR A 354 -23.16 56.05 16.48
CA THR A 354 -21.91 56.32 17.26
C THR A 354 -21.57 55.18 18.29
N SER A 355 -20.49 55.33 19.07
CA SER A 355 -19.84 54.40 20.01
C SER A 355 -20.21 54.55 21.50
N SER A 356 -20.01 53.50 22.32
CA SER A 356 -19.48 53.59 23.71
C SER A 356 -19.11 52.22 24.32
N GLU A 357 -18.17 52.19 25.27
CA GLU A 357 -17.68 50.99 26.02
C GLU A 357 -17.73 51.26 27.56
N PRO A 358 -17.09 50.47 28.46
CA PRO A 358 -17.71 49.62 29.48
C PRO A 358 -17.74 50.22 30.91
N PRO A 359 -18.08 49.41 31.94
CA PRO A 359 -17.13 49.26 33.05
C PRO A 359 -16.97 47.82 33.62
N LYS A 360 -16.04 47.66 34.58
CA LYS A 360 -15.62 46.40 35.26
C LYS A 360 -16.09 46.36 36.73
N LYS A 361 -16.02 45.18 37.39
CA LYS A 361 -15.34 44.87 38.71
C LYS A 361 -15.79 43.49 39.26
N GLU A 362 -14.86 42.58 39.63
CA GLU A 362 -14.39 42.18 41.00
C GLU A 362 -15.33 41.22 41.76
N ASP A 363 -14.87 40.19 42.50
CA ASP A 363 -13.57 39.47 42.53
C ASP A 363 -13.83 37.94 42.78
N THR A 364 -13.29 37.10 43.69
CA THR A 364 -12.32 37.21 44.80
C THR A 364 -11.69 35.84 45.17
N THR A 365 -10.34 35.74 45.16
CA THR A 365 -9.45 34.80 45.92
C THR A 365 -9.67 33.25 45.82
N ALA A 366 -8.75 32.35 46.22
CA ALA A 366 -7.50 32.43 47.00
C ALA A 366 -6.45 31.34 46.67
N HIS A 367 -5.14 31.70 46.72
CA HIS A 367 -3.98 30.96 47.32
C HIS A 367 -3.69 29.45 47.04
N LEU A 368 -2.44 28.94 46.98
CA LEU A 368 -1.11 29.40 47.44
C LEU A 368 0.06 29.02 46.48
N SER A 369 0.96 29.99 46.22
CA SER A 369 2.45 29.98 46.25
C SER A 369 3.28 28.77 45.73
N SER A 370 4.11 28.88 44.68
CA SER A 370 5.45 29.57 44.54
C SER A 370 6.65 28.70 44.97
N SER A 371 7.92 28.89 44.59
CA SER A 371 8.71 29.85 43.75
C SER A 371 10.11 29.20 43.52
N GLY A 372 11.07 29.59 42.68
CA GLY A 372 11.36 30.72 41.74
C GLY A 372 12.90 30.71 41.48
N GLY A 373 13.56 31.44 40.55
CA GLY A 373 13.18 32.43 39.53
C GLY A 373 14.43 33.20 39.03
N LYS A 374 14.25 34.19 38.12
CA LYS A 374 15.25 35.20 37.63
C LYS A 374 16.38 34.69 36.69
N GLN A 375 17.12 35.50 35.92
CA GLN A 375 17.21 36.98 35.80
C GLN A 375 17.50 37.49 34.35
N GLU A 376 17.68 38.81 34.16
CA GLU A 376 17.63 39.56 32.88
C GLU A 376 19.00 39.98 32.26
N SER A 377 18.94 40.60 31.06
CA SER A 377 20.05 41.20 30.26
C SER A 377 20.45 42.63 30.67
N PRO A 378 21.55 43.24 30.14
CA PRO A 378 21.42 44.16 28.97
C PRO A 378 22.68 44.33 28.04
N THR A 379 22.64 45.33 27.14
CA THR A 379 23.51 45.65 25.95
C THR A 379 24.62 46.72 26.19
N PRO A 380 25.60 46.92 25.26
CA PRO A 380 25.55 48.05 24.27
C PRO A 380 26.13 47.71 22.85
N VAL A 381 25.63 48.19 21.68
CA VAL A 381 25.61 49.53 21.01
C VAL A 381 26.91 49.99 20.31
N TYR A 382 26.89 50.18 18.97
CA TYR A 382 27.39 51.37 18.20
C TYR A 382 27.04 51.31 16.69
N SER A 383 27.40 52.34 15.89
CA SER A 383 26.47 52.97 14.91
C SER A 383 27.04 53.37 13.54
N ASN A 384 26.15 53.88 12.66
CA ASN A 384 26.34 54.56 11.36
C ASN A 384 26.64 53.65 10.14
N GLY A 385 26.20 53.91 8.89
CA GLY A 385 25.18 54.86 8.39
C GLY A 385 25.66 55.77 7.25
N ASP A 386 25.03 55.70 6.05
CA ASP A 386 24.94 56.81 5.08
C ASP A 386 23.98 56.53 3.88
N GLN A 387 23.69 57.55 3.06
CA GLN A 387 22.80 57.50 1.87
C GLN A 387 23.49 57.99 0.59
N ALA A 388 23.17 57.43 -0.59
CA ALA A 388 23.26 58.14 -1.88
C ALA A 388 22.48 57.45 -3.03
N SER A 389 22.15 58.21 -4.07
CA SER A 389 21.15 57.90 -5.11
C SER A 389 21.70 57.62 -6.52
N ARG A 390 20.83 57.00 -7.35
CA ARG A 390 20.56 57.25 -8.80
C ARG A 390 21.37 56.56 -9.93
N ALA A 391 20.59 56.31 -10.99
CA ALA A 391 20.87 56.31 -12.43
C ALA A 391 21.22 54.99 -13.17
N ASP A 392 20.68 54.91 -14.38
CA ASP A 392 20.62 53.76 -15.29
C ASP A 392 21.93 53.50 -16.06
N THR A 393 22.04 52.34 -16.73
CA THR A 393 22.27 52.21 -18.20
C THR A 393 22.23 50.75 -18.66
N GLN A 394 22.09 50.55 -19.97
CA GLN A 394 21.74 49.35 -20.72
C GLN A 394 22.76 48.19 -20.73
N ALA A 395 22.23 47.04 -21.18
CA ALA A 395 22.86 45.75 -21.45
C ALA A 395 24.21 45.71 -22.18
N SER A 396 24.98 44.64 -21.90
CA SER A 396 25.81 43.96 -22.91
C SER A 396 25.93 42.47 -22.60
N THR A 397 25.78 41.63 -23.62
CA THR A 397 26.04 40.18 -23.54
C THR A 397 27.53 39.91 -23.38
N ARG A 398 27.92 38.97 -22.50
CA ARG A 398 29.23 38.27 -22.58
C ARG A 398 29.17 36.93 -21.85
N SER A 399 29.54 35.87 -22.55
CA SER A 399 29.66 34.52 -21.99
C SER A 399 30.93 34.39 -21.15
N LEU A 400 30.80 33.90 -19.92
CA LEU A 400 31.93 33.39 -19.12
C LEU A 400 31.68 31.92 -18.77
N VAL A 401 32.68 31.09 -19.03
CA VAL A 401 32.66 29.65 -18.74
C VAL A 401 33.26 29.45 -17.35
N GLU A 402 32.42 29.07 -16.38
CA GLU A 402 32.88 28.69 -15.05
C GLU A 402 33.00 27.17 -14.89
N LYS A 403 33.92 26.74 -14.02
CA LYS A 403 34.29 25.33 -13.82
C LYS A 403 33.43 24.69 -12.72
N PRO A 404 33.10 23.39 -12.83
CA PRO A 404 32.29 22.71 -11.81
C PRO A 404 33.12 22.39 -10.56
N GLN A 405 32.92 23.13 -9.47
CA GLN A 405 33.34 22.73 -8.12
C GLN A 405 32.22 23.02 -7.12
N GLY A 406 31.99 22.09 -6.19
CA GLY A 406 30.92 22.17 -5.20
C GLY A 406 29.63 21.44 -5.60
N ARG A 407 29.63 20.10 -5.56
CA ARG A 407 28.38 19.30 -5.55
C ARG A 407 27.68 19.46 -4.20
N GLY A 408 26.94 20.55 -4.04
CA GLY A 408 25.81 20.58 -3.11
C GLY A 408 24.72 19.62 -3.63
N LEU A 409 24.06 18.88 -2.72
CA LEU A 409 23.06 17.89 -3.11
C LEU A 409 21.72 18.58 -3.42
N VAL A 410 21.57 19.10 -4.64
CA VAL A 410 20.31 19.68 -5.13
C VAL A 410 19.28 18.56 -5.28
N THR A 411 18.34 18.48 -4.34
CA THR A 411 17.21 17.54 -4.37
C THR A 411 16.13 18.00 -5.35
N GLY A 412 16.47 17.93 -6.64
CA GLY A 412 15.51 18.15 -7.73
C GLY A 412 14.38 17.13 -7.65
N LYS A 413 13.17 17.59 -7.32
CA LYS A 413 11.96 16.78 -7.48
C LYS A 413 11.69 16.61 -8.98
N ASN A 414 11.62 15.37 -9.44
CA ASN A 414 11.45 15.05 -10.85
C ASN A 414 10.01 14.60 -11.13
N PRO A 415 9.45 14.93 -12.30
CA PRO A 415 8.18 14.38 -12.75
C PRO A 415 8.28 12.86 -12.97
N LEU A 416 7.17 12.14 -12.82
CA LEU A 416 7.09 10.72 -13.18
C LEU A 416 6.89 10.60 -14.70
N SER A 417 7.66 9.71 -15.34
CA SER A 417 7.50 9.39 -16.76
C SER A 417 6.32 8.46 -17.02
N GLU A 418 5.71 8.54 -18.21
CA GLU A 418 4.61 7.66 -18.61
C GLU A 418 4.96 6.17 -18.44
N SER A 419 6.19 5.78 -18.81
CA SER A 419 6.70 4.42 -18.63
C SER A 419 6.77 3.97 -17.17
N GLN A 420 7.08 4.87 -16.23
CA GLN A 420 7.06 4.56 -14.80
C GLN A 420 5.61 4.40 -14.29
N VAL A 421 4.68 5.27 -14.70
CA VAL A 421 3.27 5.18 -14.29
C VAL A 421 2.61 3.92 -14.88
N ARG A 422 2.86 3.61 -16.16
CA ARG A 422 2.40 2.37 -16.80
C ARG A 422 3.00 1.11 -16.16
N LEU A 423 4.26 1.16 -15.74
CA LEU A 423 4.88 0.07 -14.98
C LEU A 423 4.19 -0.11 -13.63
N LEU A 424 3.96 0.98 -12.88
CA LEU A 424 3.30 0.98 -11.58
C LEU A 424 1.90 0.33 -11.65
N VAL A 425 1.07 0.78 -12.60
CA VAL A 425 -0.27 0.19 -12.86
C VAL A 425 -0.16 -1.26 -13.36
N GLY A 426 0.82 -1.56 -14.21
CA GLY A 426 1.08 -2.90 -14.72
C GLY A 426 1.55 -3.91 -13.65
N LEU A 427 1.98 -3.43 -12.48
CA LEU A 427 2.34 -4.21 -11.31
C LEU A 427 1.18 -4.31 -10.29
N HIS A 428 0.41 -3.23 -10.12
CA HIS A 428 -0.68 -3.08 -9.15
C HIS A 428 -2.04 -2.90 -9.85
N TYR A 429 -2.53 -3.98 -10.47
CA TYR A 429 -3.62 -3.91 -11.46
C TYR A 429 -5.03 -4.12 -10.85
N LEU A 430 -5.53 -5.36 -10.77
CA LEU A 430 -6.90 -5.70 -10.32
C LEU A 430 -6.90 -6.89 -9.35
N PRO A 431 -7.95 -7.11 -8.53
CA PRO A 431 -7.99 -8.19 -7.54
C PRO A 431 -7.91 -9.61 -8.14
N HIS A 432 -8.37 -9.78 -9.37
CA HIS A 432 -8.43 -11.06 -10.09
C HIS A 432 -7.56 -11.10 -11.36
N GLU A 433 -6.84 -10.02 -11.68
CA GLU A 433 -6.01 -9.95 -12.89
C GLU A 433 -4.70 -9.20 -12.63
N TYR A 434 -3.58 -9.85 -12.94
CA TYR A 434 -2.27 -9.21 -13.01
C TYR A 434 -2.14 -8.33 -14.26
N GLY A 435 -1.52 -7.16 -14.13
CA GLY A 435 -1.18 -6.30 -15.27
C GLY A 435 -0.06 -6.89 -16.13
N PRO A 436 0.25 -6.30 -17.30
CA PRO A 436 1.25 -6.86 -18.23
C PRO A 436 2.65 -7.04 -17.61
N ALA A 437 3.10 -6.10 -16.79
CA ALA A 437 4.41 -6.17 -16.14
C ALA A 437 4.47 -7.26 -15.06
N ALA A 438 3.43 -7.37 -14.23
CA ALA A 438 3.27 -8.45 -13.26
C ALA A 438 3.24 -9.83 -13.93
N LYS A 439 2.49 -9.97 -15.03
CA LYS A 439 2.43 -11.20 -15.84
C LYS A 439 3.81 -11.59 -16.37
N SER A 440 4.59 -10.67 -16.94
CA SER A 440 5.95 -10.96 -17.42
C SER A 440 6.88 -11.40 -16.28
N LEU A 441 6.93 -10.65 -15.17
CA LEU A 441 7.81 -10.97 -14.03
C LEU A 441 7.55 -12.37 -13.46
N LEU A 442 6.29 -12.76 -13.32
CA LEU A 442 5.92 -14.10 -12.84
C LEU A 442 6.29 -15.17 -13.88
N GLN A 443 5.91 -14.97 -15.15
CA GLN A 443 6.22 -15.93 -16.23
C GLN A 443 7.73 -16.17 -16.40
N ASP A 444 8.53 -15.10 -16.41
CA ASP A 444 9.98 -15.18 -16.54
C ASP A 444 10.62 -15.84 -15.31
N LEU A 445 10.23 -15.46 -14.08
CA LEU A 445 10.78 -16.09 -12.87
C LEU A 445 10.41 -17.58 -12.78
N THR A 446 9.17 -17.96 -13.08
CA THR A 446 8.75 -19.36 -13.14
C THR A 446 9.52 -20.13 -14.22
N TRP A 447 9.66 -19.58 -15.42
CA TRP A 447 10.38 -20.23 -16.52
C TRP A 447 11.88 -20.39 -16.19
N LEU A 448 12.52 -19.35 -15.62
CA LEU A 448 13.93 -19.37 -15.24
C LEU A 448 14.20 -20.40 -14.15
N LYS A 449 13.33 -20.48 -13.12
CA LYS A 449 13.35 -21.51 -12.06
C LYS A 449 13.18 -22.92 -12.64
N ALA A 450 12.31 -23.10 -13.63
CA ALA A 450 12.03 -24.38 -14.26
C ALA A 450 13.10 -24.85 -15.28
N ASN A 451 13.97 -23.96 -15.76
CA ASN A 451 14.95 -24.25 -16.82
C ASN A 451 16.43 -24.09 -16.40
N CYS A 452 16.72 -23.69 -15.16
CA CYS A 452 18.08 -23.38 -14.69
C CYS A 452 19.07 -24.57 -14.71
N GLN A 453 18.59 -25.81 -14.83
CA GLN A 453 19.42 -26.98 -15.13
C GLN A 453 20.24 -26.84 -16.43
N CYS A 454 19.85 -25.93 -17.34
CA CYS A 454 20.61 -25.62 -18.55
C CYS A 454 21.89 -24.81 -18.27
N VAL A 455 21.93 -24.01 -17.19
CA VAL A 455 23.07 -23.16 -16.80
C VAL A 455 23.89 -23.71 -15.62
N SER A 456 23.43 -24.79 -14.97
CA SER A 456 24.15 -25.44 -13.87
C SER A 456 25.60 -25.82 -14.22
N ALA A 457 26.53 -25.50 -13.32
CA ALA A 457 27.97 -25.75 -13.50
C ALA A 457 28.32 -27.24 -13.71
N ASN A 458 27.54 -28.13 -13.09
CA ASN A 458 27.63 -29.60 -13.23
C ASN A 458 26.58 -30.16 -14.20
N GLY A 459 25.80 -29.31 -14.88
CA GLY A 459 24.91 -29.70 -15.96
C GLY A 459 25.70 -30.49 -17.02
N ASN A 460 25.17 -31.64 -17.43
CA ASN A 460 25.92 -32.59 -18.26
C ASN A 460 26.17 -31.97 -19.65
N LYS A 461 27.37 -31.40 -19.85
CA LYS A 461 27.74 -30.55 -21.00
C LYS A 461 27.62 -31.24 -22.37
N LYS A 462 27.43 -32.56 -22.41
CA LYS A 462 27.12 -33.35 -23.62
C LYS A 462 25.62 -33.43 -23.96
N LYS A 463 24.73 -32.86 -23.12
CA LYS A 463 23.26 -32.88 -23.30
C LYS A 463 22.59 -31.51 -23.28
N ALA A 464 23.25 -30.45 -22.79
CA ALA A 464 22.71 -29.09 -22.86
C ALA A 464 22.90 -28.53 -24.29
N LEU A 465 21.81 -28.25 -25.01
CA LEU A 465 21.87 -27.56 -26.29
C LEU A 465 22.33 -26.10 -26.07
N PRO A 466 23.35 -25.59 -26.77
CA PRO A 466 23.82 -24.21 -26.60
C PRO A 466 22.71 -23.17 -26.75
N GLN A 467 21.77 -23.40 -27.67
CA GLN A 467 20.57 -22.58 -27.89
C GLN A 467 19.72 -22.41 -26.61
N LYS A 468 19.59 -23.43 -25.76
CA LYS A 468 18.83 -23.34 -24.50
C LYS A 468 19.58 -22.61 -23.38
N VAL A 469 20.92 -22.64 -23.41
CA VAL A 469 21.76 -21.83 -22.52
C VAL A 469 21.58 -20.35 -22.86
N GLU A 470 21.58 -20.03 -24.16
CA GLU A 470 21.43 -18.67 -24.65
C GLU A 470 20.00 -18.13 -24.47
N GLU A 471 18.96 -18.95 -24.69
CA GLU A 471 17.58 -18.59 -24.35
C GLU A 471 17.43 -18.26 -22.86
N TRP A 472 18.01 -19.10 -21.98
CA TRP A 472 17.96 -18.86 -20.54
C TRP A 472 18.65 -17.55 -20.15
N ARG A 473 19.82 -17.27 -20.73
CA ARG A 473 20.53 -15.99 -20.51
C ARG A 473 19.76 -14.78 -21.04
N SER A 474 19.16 -14.88 -22.23
CA SER A 474 18.35 -13.80 -22.81
C SER A 474 17.16 -13.46 -21.91
N ARG A 475 16.42 -14.47 -21.43
CA ARG A 475 15.31 -14.28 -20.48
C ARG A 475 15.79 -13.78 -19.11
N ALA A 476 16.92 -14.27 -18.63
CA ALA A 476 17.51 -13.78 -17.37
C ALA A 476 17.89 -12.30 -17.49
N ALA A 477 18.53 -11.88 -18.58
CA ALA A 477 18.84 -10.47 -18.84
C ALA A 477 17.58 -9.58 -18.92
N GLN A 478 16.50 -10.07 -19.53
CA GLN A 478 15.20 -9.39 -19.59
C GLN A 478 14.57 -9.26 -18.19
N PHE A 479 14.53 -10.32 -17.39
CA PHE A 479 14.05 -10.29 -16.01
C PHE A 479 14.87 -9.33 -15.13
N LEU A 480 16.21 -9.39 -15.24
CA LEU A 480 17.11 -8.48 -14.52
C LEU A 480 16.87 -7.02 -14.93
N ALA A 481 16.67 -6.73 -16.22
CA ALA A 481 16.31 -5.39 -16.69
C ALA A 481 14.98 -4.89 -16.10
N SER A 482 13.96 -5.76 -15.98
CA SER A 482 12.69 -5.42 -15.31
C SER A 482 12.87 -5.13 -13.81
N CYS A 483 13.76 -5.84 -13.11
CA CYS A 483 14.15 -5.46 -11.73
C CYS A 483 14.81 -4.08 -11.67
N ASP A 484 15.63 -3.72 -12.65
CA ASP A 484 16.26 -2.39 -12.73
C ASP A 484 15.24 -1.28 -13.04
N GLN A 485 14.23 -1.56 -13.88
CA GLN A 485 13.09 -0.64 -14.07
C GLN A 485 12.29 -0.42 -12.78
N MET A 486 12.11 -1.45 -11.94
CA MET A 486 11.48 -1.28 -10.62
C MET A 486 12.31 -0.39 -9.69
N ALA A 487 13.65 -0.48 -9.73
CA ALA A 487 14.51 0.42 -8.97
C ALA A 487 14.35 1.88 -9.41
N LEU A 488 14.28 2.14 -10.72
CA LEU A 488 14.03 3.47 -11.30
C LEU A 488 12.61 4.00 -11.01
N LEU A 489 11.59 3.12 -10.98
CA LEU A 489 10.24 3.48 -10.55
C LEU A 489 10.23 3.92 -9.08
N HIS A 490 10.83 3.13 -8.19
CA HIS A 490 10.94 3.47 -6.77
C HIS A 490 11.68 4.80 -6.54
N GLU A 491 12.81 5.03 -7.23
CA GLU A 491 13.53 6.30 -7.17
C GLU A 491 12.66 7.48 -7.64
N GLY A 492 11.96 7.33 -8.77
CA GLY A 492 11.02 8.34 -9.28
C GLY A 492 9.89 8.65 -8.32
N VAL A 493 9.31 7.64 -7.68
CA VAL A 493 8.25 7.79 -6.68
C VAL A 493 8.75 8.54 -5.44
N VAL A 494 9.93 8.17 -4.88
CA VAL A 494 10.51 8.87 -3.72
C VAL A 494 10.86 10.34 -4.02
N ASN A 495 11.32 10.62 -5.24
CA ASN A 495 11.72 11.95 -5.71
C ASN A 495 10.57 12.74 -6.39
N SER A 496 9.33 12.26 -6.30
CA SER A 496 8.16 12.84 -6.98
C SER A 496 7.80 14.26 -6.54
N VAL A 497 7.12 14.97 -7.46
CA VAL A 497 6.60 16.33 -7.26
C VAL A 497 5.34 16.32 -6.37
N ASN A 498 4.34 15.50 -6.70
CA ASN A 498 3.18 15.22 -5.85
C ASN A 498 3.59 14.29 -4.69
N ARG A 499 3.50 14.79 -3.45
CA ARG A 499 3.93 14.06 -2.25
C ARG A 499 2.85 13.17 -1.64
N ALA A 500 1.57 13.39 -1.93
CA ALA A 500 0.51 12.50 -1.44
C ALA A 500 0.61 11.14 -2.13
N VAL A 501 0.78 11.13 -3.46
CA VAL A 501 1.02 9.92 -4.26
C VAL A 501 2.20 9.12 -3.72
N LEU A 502 3.28 9.79 -3.28
CA LEU A 502 4.35 9.10 -2.59
C LEU A 502 3.88 8.46 -1.29
N TYR A 503 3.29 9.21 -0.35
CA TYR A 503 2.98 8.65 0.97
C TYR A 503 1.92 7.54 0.90
N ASP A 504 0.96 7.65 0.00
CA ASP A 504 -0.04 6.61 -0.28
C ASP A 504 0.59 5.37 -0.94
N LEU A 505 1.40 5.53 -1.99
CA LEU A 505 1.89 4.38 -2.79
C LEU A 505 3.25 3.81 -2.35
N TYR A 506 4.00 4.48 -1.47
CA TYR A 506 5.34 4.05 -1.03
C TYR A 506 5.37 2.64 -0.40
N PRO A 507 4.43 2.22 0.47
CA PRO A 507 4.48 0.89 1.10
C PRO A 507 4.50 -0.24 0.05
N TYR A 508 3.62 -0.14 -0.95
CA TYR A 508 3.45 -1.11 -2.03
C TYR A 508 4.68 -1.15 -2.96
N VAL A 509 5.19 0.03 -3.35
CA VAL A 509 6.39 0.16 -4.19
C VAL A 509 7.66 -0.31 -3.44
N TRP A 510 7.72 -0.15 -2.12
CA TRP A 510 8.82 -0.59 -1.27
C TRP A 510 8.86 -2.12 -1.10
N ASP A 511 7.75 -2.77 -0.72
CA ASP A 511 7.68 -4.23 -0.56
C ASP A 511 7.99 -4.96 -1.87
N LEU A 512 7.37 -4.52 -2.97
CA LEU A 512 7.59 -5.11 -4.29
C LEU A 512 9.04 -4.94 -4.76
N ARG A 513 9.66 -3.77 -4.54
CA ARG A 513 11.09 -3.57 -4.81
C ARG A 513 11.96 -4.55 -4.03
N ASN A 514 11.71 -4.73 -2.73
CA ASN A 514 12.55 -5.60 -1.90
C ASN A 514 12.38 -7.08 -2.28
N THR A 515 11.14 -7.51 -2.57
CA THR A 515 10.86 -8.84 -3.12
C THR A 515 11.57 -9.05 -4.47
N LEU A 516 11.59 -8.04 -5.35
CA LEU A 516 12.34 -8.09 -6.61
C LEU A 516 13.86 -8.06 -6.45
N LEU A 517 14.41 -7.39 -5.44
CA LEU A 517 15.84 -7.44 -5.12
C LEU A 517 16.29 -8.85 -4.70
N VAL A 518 15.45 -9.57 -3.92
CA VAL A 518 15.67 -10.98 -3.60
C VAL A 518 15.58 -11.87 -4.85
N ALA A 519 14.58 -11.66 -5.71
CA ALA A 519 14.44 -12.41 -6.95
C ALA A 519 15.61 -12.16 -7.94
N ARG A 520 16.09 -10.93 -8.05
CA ARG A 520 17.29 -10.54 -8.81
C ARG A 520 18.53 -11.29 -8.32
N ALA A 521 18.73 -11.35 -7.00
CA ALA A 521 19.83 -12.08 -6.38
C ALA A 521 19.73 -13.60 -6.64
N PHE A 522 18.52 -14.16 -6.58
CA PHE A 522 18.24 -15.57 -6.85
C PHE A 522 18.51 -15.95 -8.32
N VAL A 523 18.02 -15.18 -9.30
CA VAL A 523 18.32 -15.43 -10.73
C VAL A 523 19.82 -15.31 -11.01
N SER A 524 20.49 -14.30 -10.44
CA SER A 524 21.95 -14.13 -10.54
C SER A 524 22.74 -15.29 -9.90
N TRP A 525 22.17 -15.96 -8.91
CA TRP A 525 22.74 -17.15 -8.28
C TRP A 525 22.54 -18.40 -9.16
N LEU A 526 21.36 -18.56 -9.77
CA LEU A 526 21.05 -19.66 -10.68
C LEU A 526 22.01 -19.74 -11.89
N GLU A 527 22.39 -18.60 -12.48
CA GLU A 527 23.26 -18.59 -13.68
C GLU A 527 24.65 -19.20 -13.42
N GLY A 528 25.22 -18.96 -12.23
CA GLY A 528 26.64 -19.21 -11.99
C GLY A 528 26.98 -20.27 -10.94
N ARG A 529 26.03 -20.70 -10.10
CA ARG A 529 26.36 -21.38 -8.81
C ARG A 529 25.60 -22.66 -8.50
N ILE A 530 24.77 -23.17 -9.40
CA ILE A 530 24.10 -24.46 -9.20
C ILE A 530 25.12 -25.60 -9.37
N LEU A 531 25.81 -25.93 -8.27
CA LEU A 531 26.53 -27.18 -8.11
C LEU A 531 25.51 -28.27 -7.72
N SER A 532 25.28 -29.25 -8.60
CA SER A 532 24.72 -30.50 -8.14
C SER A 532 25.79 -31.23 -7.34
N ASP A 533 25.66 -31.26 -6.01
CA ASP A 533 26.51 -32.12 -5.20
C ASP A 533 26.28 -33.59 -5.59
N SER A 534 27.37 -34.36 -5.60
CA SER A 534 27.37 -35.77 -5.98
C SER A 534 26.83 -36.70 -4.88
N SER A 535 26.53 -36.17 -3.69
CA SER A 535 25.84 -36.94 -2.66
C SER A 535 24.35 -37.11 -2.99
N SER A 536 23.84 -38.33 -2.80
CA SER A 536 22.40 -38.63 -2.85
C SER A 536 21.58 -37.85 -1.81
N SER A 537 22.24 -37.23 -0.84
CA SER A 537 21.67 -36.41 0.23
C SER A 537 21.46 -34.95 -0.18
N GLY A 538 22.39 -34.37 -0.95
CA GLY A 538 22.57 -32.92 -1.15
C GLY A 538 22.02 -32.34 -2.46
N SER A 539 21.22 -33.10 -3.21
CA SER A 539 20.59 -32.61 -4.44
C SER A 539 19.74 -31.36 -4.21
N TRP A 540 19.82 -30.39 -5.12
CA TRP A 540 18.98 -29.17 -5.13
C TRP A 540 17.47 -29.48 -5.03
N LYS A 541 17.04 -30.63 -5.57
CA LYS A 541 15.66 -31.13 -5.44
C LYS A 541 15.23 -31.42 -3.99
N ASN A 542 16.16 -31.78 -3.11
CA ASN A 542 15.86 -32.16 -1.73
C ASN A 542 15.77 -30.92 -0.82
N CYS A 543 16.66 -29.94 -1.00
CA CYS A 543 16.66 -28.70 -0.20
C CYS A 543 15.42 -27.82 -0.43
N PHE A 544 14.76 -27.99 -1.58
CA PHE A 544 13.57 -27.23 -1.95
C PHE A 544 12.38 -28.14 -2.30
N HIS A 545 12.32 -29.34 -1.73
CA HIS A 545 11.17 -30.26 -1.91
C HIS A 545 9.88 -29.70 -1.29
N TRP A 546 9.98 -28.86 -0.26
CA TRP A 546 8.85 -28.10 0.31
C TRP A 546 8.37 -26.98 -0.66
N CYS A 547 9.26 -26.47 -1.52
CA CYS A 547 8.98 -25.53 -2.61
C CYS A 547 8.52 -26.28 -3.88
N GLY A 548 7.84 -27.41 -3.67
CA GLY A 548 7.65 -28.47 -4.65
C GLY A 548 6.26 -28.45 -5.28
N THR A 549 6.22 -28.54 -6.61
CA THR A 549 5.04 -28.90 -7.41
C THR A 549 3.77 -28.05 -7.26
N THR A 550 3.80 -26.94 -6.53
CA THR A 550 2.98 -25.74 -6.84
C THR A 550 3.40 -25.19 -8.19
N SER A 551 2.98 -25.92 -9.23
CA SER A 551 2.80 -25.38 -10.55
C SER A 551 1.79 -24.24 -10.43
N GLY A 552 2.05 -23.06 -11.00
CA GLY A 552 1.08 -21.96 -11.09
C GLY A 552 -0.09 -22.26 -12.05
N SER A 553 -0.58 -23.50 -12.03
CA SER A 553 -1.58 -24.09 -12.91
C SER A 553 -2.89 -24.43 -12.18
N GLU A 554 -2.87 -24.50 -10.85
CA GLU A 554 -4.11 -24.43 -10.03
C GLU A 554 -4.61 -22.98 -9.91
N LEU A 555 -3.74 -21.99 -10.19
CA LEU A 555 -4.05 -20.55 -10.25
C LEU A 555 -5.06 -20.15 -11.35
N LEU A 556 -5.59 -21.11 -12.11
CA LEU A 556 -6.60 -20.91 -13.16
C LEU A 556 -7.99 -21.43 -12.76
N GLY A 557 -8.15 -22.06 -11.58
CA GLY A 557 -9.44 -22.43 -11.00
C GLY A 557 -10.08 -21.25 -10.23
N VAL A 558 -10.56 -20.25 -10.95
CA VAL A 558 -10.91 -18.93 -10.37
C VAL A 558 -12.31 -18.88 -9.75
N GLU A 559 -12.47 -19.45 -8.55
CA GLU A 559 -13.67 -19.23 -7.70
C GLU A 559 -13.37 -18.84 -6.23
N ALA A 560 -12.10 -18.79 -5.80
CA ALA A 560 -11.73 -18.26 -4.48
C ALA A 560 -11.94 -16.73 -4.38
N GLU A 561 -12.02 -16.19 -3.16
CA GLU A 561 -12.03 -14.73 -2.93
C GLU A 561 -10.61 -14.16 -2.88
N PRO A 562 -10.38 -12.88 -3.27
CA PRO A 562 -9.04 -12.30 -3.40
C PRO A 562 -8.13 -12.43 -2.17
N TRP A 563 -8.68 -12.34 -0.95
CA TRP A 563 -7.92 -12.46 0.31
C TRP A 563 -7.40 -13.88 0.61
N ALA A 564 -7.85 -14.91 -0.11
CA ALA A 564 -7.28 -16.25 -0.03
C ALA A 564 -5.81 -16.27 -0.50
N PHE A 565 -5.45 -15.37 -1.44
CA PHE A 565 -4.10 -15.22 -1.98
C PHE A 565 -3.45 -13.94 -1.42
N LYS A 566 -2.98 -14.03 -0.16
CA LYS A 566 -2.34 -12.92 0.56
C LYS A 566 -1.10 -12.38 -0.17
N GLY A 567 -0.95 -11.05 -0.19
CA GLY A 567 0.25 -10.38 -0.66
C GLY A 567 0.32 -10.10 -2.17
N GLY A 568 -0.70 -10.49 -2.95
CA GLY A 568 -0.78 -10.20 -4.38
C GLY A 568 0.47 -10.62 -5.16
N LEU A 569 1.04 -9.71 -5.98
CA LEU A 569 2.27 -9.97 -6.73
C LEU A 569 3.47 -10.30 -5.83
N CYS A 570 3.61 -9.61 -4.69
CA CYS A 570 4.68 -9.89 -3.74
C CYS A 570 4.54 -11.29 -3.14
N GLY A 571 3.31 -11.72 -2.85
CA GLY A 571 2.98 -13.06 -2.37
C GLY A 571 3.36 -14.15 -3.37
N GLU A 572 2.91 -14.05 -4.62
CA GLU A 572 3.26 -14.99 -5.69
C GLU A 572 4.77 -15.06 -5.94
N MET A 573 5.46 -13.91 -5.99
CA MET A 573 6.92 -13.90 -6.12
C MET A 573 7.62 -14.52 -4.89
N GLN A 574 7.07 -14.36 -3.68
CA GLN A 574 7.57 -15.01 -2.47
C GLN A 574 7.35 -16.55 -2.52
N LEU A 575 6.23 -17.05 -3.05
CA LEU A 575 6.01 -18.49 -3.28
C LEU A 575 6.97 -19.09 -4.32
N LEU A 576 7.41 -18.30 -5.30
CA LEU A 576 8.42 -18.72 -6.28
C LEU A 576 9.84 -18.79 -5.69
N LEU A 577 10.12 -18.19 -4.53
CA LEU A 577 11.45 -18.08 -3.94
C LEU A 577 11.81 -19.23 -2.96
N PRO A 578 13.11 -19.45 -2.68
CA PRO A 578 13.61 -20.50 -1.77
C PRO A 578 13.39 -20.16 -0.26
N MET A 579 12.13 -19.97 0.14
CA MET A 579 11.66 -19.37 1.41
C MET A 579 11.69 -20.22 2.70
N GLY A 580 11.61 -21.54 2.63
CA GLY A 580 11.33 -22.39 3.79
C GLY A 580 9.86 -22.34 4.22
N THR A 581 9.53 -22.91 5.39
CA THR A 581 8.15 -22.97 5.92
C THR A 581 7.63 -21.64 6.51
N SER A 582 8.45 -20.59 6.53
CA SER A 582 8.04 -19.24 6.92
C SER A 582 7.43 -18.55 5.70
N THR A 583 6.09 -18.46 5.63
CA THR A 583 5.36 -18.01 4.44
C THR A 583 5.48 -16.50 4.12
N GLU A 584 6.14 -15.73 4.97
CA GLU A 584 6.25 -14.27 4.85
C GLU A 584 7.72 -13.84 5.03
N LEU A 585 8.40 -13.52 3.92
CA LEU A 585 9.83 -13.13 3.90
C LEU A 585 10.06 -11.75 4.56
N PHE A 586 9.06 -10.87 4.49
CA PHE A 586 9.16 -9.47 4.90
C PHE A 586 7.92 -8.96 5.64
N ILE A 587 7.79 -9.29 6.93
CA ILE A 587 6.91 -8.55 7.86
C ILE A 587 7.69 -7.35 8.45
N HIS A 588 8.25 -6.53 7.57
CA HIS A 588 9.01 -5.33 7.95
C HIS A 588 8.35 -4.10 7.32
N PRO A 589 7.82 -3.17 8.13
CA PRO A 589 7.17 -1.98 7.61
C PRO A 589 8.17 -1.12 6.80
N PRO A 590 7.69 -0.34 5.82
CA PRO A 590 8.53 0.62 5.12
C PRO A 590 9.15 1.61 6.12
N PRO A 591 10.35 2.14 5.84
CA PRO A 591 10.97 3.13 6.72
C PRO A 591 10.09 4.38 6.80
N LEU A 592 9.88 4.89 8.03
CA LEU A 592 9.00 6.03 8.34
C LEU A 592 9.27 7.29 7.48
N PHE A 593 10.48 7.41 6.95
CA PHE A 593 10.86 8.43 5.98
C PHE A 593 11.25 7.74 4.67
N PRO A 594 10.55 8.01 3.55
CA PRO A 594 10.90 7.46 2.24
C PRO A 594 12.34 7.78 1.83
N SER A 595 13.05 6.78 1.31
CA SER A 595 14.48 6.89 1.03
C SER A 595 14.83 6.26 -0.31
N ALA A 596 15.37 7.05 -1.24
CA ALA A 596 15.74 6.60 -2.58
C ALA A 596 16.98 5.68 -2.58
N ARG A 597 17.72 5.59 -1.45
CA ARG A 597 19.01 4.92 -1.35
C ARG A 597 18.96 3.50 -1.93
N LEU A 598 19.78 3.28 -2.94
CA LEU A 598 19.83 2.00 -3.63
C LEU A 598 20.69 1.01 -2.83
N TYR A 599 20.09 -0.15 -2.57
CA TYR A 599 20.77 -1.34 -2.08
C TYR A 599 20.58 -2.44 -3.11
N ASN A 600 21.65 -3.20 -3.39
CA ASN A 600 21.62 -4.35 -4.29
C ASN A 600 22.12 -5.60 -3.54
N ILE A 601 21.47 -6.74 -3.78
CA ILE A 601 21.89 -8.05 -3.25
C ILE A 601 22.43 -8.86 -4.43
N ARG A 602 23.66 -9.38 -4.30
CA ARG A 602 24.25 -10.24 -5.34
C ARG A 602 25.14 -11.34 -4.75
N PRO A 603 25.41 -12.43 -5.49
CA PRO A 603 26.39 -13.43 -5.07
C PRO A 603 27.79 -12.83 -4.80
N PHE A 604 28.48 -13.38 -3.80
CA PHE A 604 29.83 -12.97 -3.37
C PHE A 604 30.90 -13.30 -4.42
N HIS A 605 31.77 -12.35 -4.75
CA HIS A 605 32.93 -12.57 -5.60
C HIS A 605 34.23 -12.44 -4.79
N ASN A 606 35.27 -13.19 -5.15
CA ASN A 606 36.56 -13.19 -4.42
C ASN A 606 37.18 -11.78 -4.24
N LYS A 607 36.90 -10.83 -5.13
CA LYS A 607 37.29 -9.41 -5.01
C LYS A 607 36.69 -8.72 -3.77
N ASP A 608 35.48 -9.10 -3.36
CA ASP A 608 34.72 -8.48 -2.28
C ASP A 608 35.35 -8.79 -0.90
N LYS A 609 36.16 -9.87 -0.81
CA LYS A 609 36.79 -10.36 0.42
C LYS A 609 37.56 -9.26 1.15
N MET A 610 38.33 -8.45 0.42
CA MET A 610 39.16 -7.40 1.01
C MET A 610 38.32 -6.34 1.73
N GLU A 611 37.18 -5.98 1.15
CA GLU A 611 36.30 -4.94 1.66
C GLU A 611 35.50 -5.46 2.87
N LEU A 612 34.93 -6.66 2.78
CA LEU A 612 34.30 -7.32 3.94
C LEU A 612 35.27 -7.42 5.13
N TYR A 613 36.55 -7.75 4.88
CA TYR A 613 37.57 -7.82 5.91
C TYR A 613 37.92 -6.43 6.48
N ARG A 614 37.93 -5.38 5.64
CA ARG A 614 38.08 -3.98 6.05
C ARG A 614 36.94 -3.54 6.99
N MET A 615 35.72 -3.96 6.70
CA MET A 615 34.53 -3.62 7.49
C MET A 615 34.49 -4.35 8.85
N VAL A 616 34.85 -5.64 8.89
CA VAL A 616 34.96 -6.40 10.15
C VAL A 616 36.03 -5.79 11.07
N ARG A 617 37.19 -5.37 10.52
CA ARG A 617 38.20 -4.62 11.28
C ARG A 617 37.62 -3.34 11.90
N GLN A 618 36.82 -2.57 11.16
CA GLN A 618 36.23 -1.32 11.64
C GLN A 618 35.15 -1.53 12.71
N LEU A 619 34.35 -2.61 12.65
CA LEU A 619 33.45 -2.94 13.77
C LEU A 619 34.22 -3.26 15.05
N GLN A 620 35.29 -4.06 14.95
CA GLN A 620 36.09 -4.43 16.13
C GLN A 620 36.70 -3.20 16.80
N GLN A 621 37.25 -2.26 16.02
CA GLN A 621 37.80 -0.99 16.50
C GLN A 621 36.75 -0.10 17.18
N ARG A 622 35.51 -0.10 16.70
CA ARG A 622 34.39 0.63 17.35
C ARG A 622 33.92 -0.05 18.64
N SER A 623 33.96 -1.37 18.71
CA SER A 623 33.43 -2.14 19.84
C SER A 623 34.37 -2.30 21.03
N GLN A 624 35.69 -2.15 20.85
CA GLN A 624 36.69 -2.43 21.89
C GLN A 624 37.75 -1.32 22.06
N GLY A 625 37.52 -0.14 21.47
CA GLY A 625 38.51 0.94 21.41
C GLY A 625 39.67 0.62 20.46
N PRO A 626 40.68 1.52 20.36
CA PRO A 626 41.86 1.28 19.54
C PRO A 626 42.68 0.11 20.10
N PRO A 627 42.84 -1.01 19.38
CA PRO A 627 43.75 -2.07 19.80
C PRO A 627 45.20 -1.61 19.63
N ASP A 628 46.13 -2.29 20.31
CA ASP A 628 47.56 -2.21 19.97
C ASP A 628 47.81 -2.91 18.62
N LEU A 629 47.58 -2.16 17.54
CA LEU A 629 47.51 -2.64 16.16
C LEU A 629 48.86 -3.08 15.58
N SER A 630 49.95 -2.86 16.31
CA SER A 630 51.33 -3.10 15.87
C SER A 630 51.69 -4.58 15.63
N VAL A 631 50.89 -5.54 16.14
CA VAL A 631 51.26 -6.98 16.21
C VAL A 631 50.27 -7.93 15.51
N ILE A 632 49.13 -7.47 14.98
CA ILE A 632 48.08 -8.34 14.43
C ILE A 632 47.99 -8.24 12.91
N HIS A 633 48.18 -9.37 12.21
CA HIS A 633 48.03 -9.46 10.74
C HIS A 633 46.65 -8.95 10.29
N PRO A 634 46.56 -8.10 9.24
CA PRO A 634 45.33 -7.37 8.91
C PRO A 634 44.12 -8.28 8.67
N ASP A 635 44.28 -9.42 8.01
CA ASP A 635 43.17 -10.34 7.72
C ASP A 635 42.62 -11.09 8.92
N PHE A 636 43.31 -11.12 10.07
CA PHE A 636 43.03 -12.06 11.16
C PHE A 636 41.56 -12.04 11.62
N PHE A 637 40.97 -10.86 11.78
CA PHE A 637 39.56 -10.73 12.16
C PHE A 637 38.59 -11.17 11.05
N GLY A 638 38.92 -10.92 9.78
CA GLY A 638 38.12 -11.34 8.64
C GLY A 638 38.16 -12.85 8.41
N ASP A 639 39.35 -13.46 8.45
CA ASP A 639 39.53 -14.91 8.35
C ASP A 639 38.86 -15.64 9.54
N ARG A 640 38.86 -15.03 10.73
CA ARG A 640 38.14 -15.54 11.91
C ARG A 640 36.61 -15.49 11.78
N CYS A 641 36.06 -14.39 11.26
CA CYS A 641 34.60 -14.15 11.29
C CYS A 641 33.86 -14.62 10.02
N LEU A 642 34.46 -14.41 8.84
CA LEU A 642 33.81 -14.64 7.54
C LEU A 642 34.58 -15.65 6.68
N GLY A 643 35.91 -15.71 6.79
CA GLY A 643 36.78 -16.40 5.85
C GLY A 643 36.47 -17.88 5.62
N ALA A 644 36.11 -18.60 6.68
CA ALA A 644 35.71 -20.00 6.58
C ALA A 644 34.51 -20.22 5.65
N ALA A 645 33.45 -19.40 5.77
CA ALA A 645 32.28 -19.46 4.91
C ALA A 645 32.62 -18.99 3.49
N LEU A 646 33.31 -17.86 3.35
CA LEU A 646 33.72 -17.30 2.05
C LEU A 646 34.69 -18.19 1.25
N ALA A 647 35.42 -19.10 1.91
CA ALA A 647 36.36 -20.02 1.26
C ALA A 647 35.82 -21.44 1.07
N LEU A 648 34.91 -21.91 1.93
CA LEU A 648 34.35 -23.27 1.86
C LEU A 648 32.96 -23.32 1.21
N CYS A 649 32.15 -22.27 1.39
CA CYS A 649 30.79 -22.14 0.84
C CYS A 649 30.56 -20.77 0.12
N PRO A 650 31.45 -20.27 -0.76
CA PRO A 650 31.21 -19.05 -1.54
C PRO A 650 29.93 -19.13 -2.40
N GLU A 651 29.48 -20.33 -2.75
CA GLU A 651 28.25 -20.58 -3.49
C GLU A 651 26.97 -20.23 -2.71
N TYR A 652 27.02 -20.20 -1.37
CA TYR A 652 25.91 -19.78 -0.49
C TYR A 652 26.15 -18.41 0.16
N SER A 653 27.13 -17.65 -0.34
CA SER A 653 27.51 -16.33 0.18
C SER A 653 27.00 -15.21 -0.73
N PHE A 654 26.33 -14.21 -0.14
CA PHE A 654 25.82 -13.02 -0.81
C PHE A 654 26.43 -11.75 -0.20
N VAL A 655 26.56 -10.70 -1.00
CA VAL A 655 26.94 -9.35 -0.54
C VAL A 655 25.80 -8.37 -0.78
N LEU A 656 25.66 -7.44 0.16
CA LEU A 656 24.84 -6.25 0.04
C LEU A 656 25.76 -5.10 -0.39
N GLU A 657 25.37 -4.36 -1.42
CA GLU A 657 26.08 -3.19 -1.92
C GLU A 657 25.19 -1.95 -1.88
N ASP A 658 25.79 -0.78 -1.64
CA ASP A 658 25.20 0.54 -1.88
C ASP A 658 26.02 1.32 -2.93
N GLU A 659 25.62 2.55 -3.22
CA GLU A 659 26.33 3.47 -4.14
C GLU A 659 27.82 3.68 -3.79
N LEU A 660 28.24 3.34 -2.57
CA LEU A 660 29.62 3.43 -2.08
C LEU A 660 30.29 2.04 -1.98
N GLY A 661 29.76 1.03 -2.68
CA GLY A 661 30.28 -0.33 -2.76
C GLY A 661 29.72 -1.29 -1.71
N VAL A 662 30.47 -2.36 -1.41
CA VAL A 662 30.04 -3.40 -0.47
C VAL A 662 29.74 -2.81 0.91
N CYS A 663 28.51 -3.03 1.39
CA CYS A 663 27.97 -2.46 2.62
C CYS A 663 27.47 -3.53 3.62
N GLY A 664 27.44 -4.82 3.24
CA GLY A 664 27.14 -5.96 4.12
C GLY A 664 27.33 -7.33 3.46
N CYS A 665 27.13 -8.42 4.20
CA CYS A 665 27.11 -9.78 3.64
C CYS A 665 26.18 -10.74 4.40
N VAL A 666 25.65 -11.74 3.68
CA VAL A 666 24.88 -12.86 4.22
C VAL A 666 25.63 -14.16 3.87
N LEU A 667 25.79 -15.05 4.85
CA LEU A 667 26.61 -16.26 4.74
C LEU A 667 25.77 -17.50 5.06
N GLY A 668 25.37 -18.24 4.02
CA GLY A 668 24.70 -19.53 4.15
C GLY A 668 25.68 -20.69 4.30
N ILE A 669 25.27 -21.73 5.05
CA ILE A 669 25.97 -23.01 5.16
C ILE A 669 24.92 -24.12 5.03
N GLN A 670 24.93 -24.83 3.89
CA GLN A 670 23.90 -25.83 3.54
C GLN A 670 23.92 -27.08 4.45
N ASP A 671 25.11 -27.64 4.72
CA ASP A 671 25.30 -28.72 5.69
C ASP A 671 26.42 -28.35 6.67
N VAL A 672 26.04 -28.03 7.89
CA VAL A 672 26.95 -27.67 9.00
C VAL A 672 27.90 -28.83 9.35
N ARG A 673 27.47 -30.09 9.21
CA ARG A 673 28.30 -31.28 9.51
C ARG A 673 29.37 -31.48 8.43
N HIS A 674 29.00 -31.33 7.16
CA HIS A 674 29.96 -31.37 6.05
C HIS A 674 30.93 -30.17 6.11
N PHE A 675 30.40 -28.97 6.36
CA PHE A 675 31.20 -27.76 6.57
C PHE A 675 32.21 -27.94 7.71
N ALA A 676 31.79 -28.45 8.87
CA ALA A 676 32.69 -28.70 10.01
C ALA A 676 33.83 -29.66 9.66
N LYS A 677 33.58 -30.70 8.85
CA LYS A 677 34.62 -31.61 8.34
C LYS A 677 35.62 -30.87 7.44
N ARG A 678 35.15 -30.11 6.44
CA ARG A 678 36.01 -29.30 5.55
C ARG A 678 36.78 -28.19 6.30
N TRP A 679 36.17 -27.62 7.34
CA TRP A 679 36.80 -26.64 8.22
C TRP A 679 37.96 -27.24 9.01
N GLN A 680 37.77 -28.42 9.62
CA GLN A 680 38.84 -29.12 10.35
C GLN A 680 39.95 -29.62 9.41
N ALA A 681 39.60 -30.14 8.24
CA ALA A 681 40.53 -30.76 7.30
C ALA A 681 41.35 -29.76 6.45
N SER A 682 40.78 -28.60 6.10
CA SER A 682 41.39 -27.68 5.12
C SER A 682 41.57 -26.25 5.64
N TRP A 683 40.57 -25.68 6.30
CA TRP A 683 40.65 -24.28 6.77
C TRP A 683 41.55 -24.13 8.00
N LEU A 684 41.38 -24.97 9.01
CA LEU A 684 42.13 -24.89 10.27
C LEU A 684 43.65 -25.10 10.10
N PRO A 685 44.14 -26.02 9.24
CA PRO A 685 45.57 -26.08 8.89
C PRO A 685 46.05 -24.79 8.20
N ALA A 686 45.40 -24.37 7.11
CA ALA A 686 45.80 -23.18 6.36
C ALA A 686 45.83 -21.89 7.22
N MET A 687 44.94 -21.76 8.20
CA MET A 687 44.97 -20.65 9.16
C MET A 687 46.08 -20.78 10.21
N ARG A 688 46.46 -21.99 10.62
CA ARG A 688 47.66 -22.17 11.46
C ARG A 688 48.91 -21.77 10.70
N ASP A 689 49.03 -22.19 9.45
CA ASP A 689 50.19 -21.88 8.61
C ASP A 689 50.29 -20.37 8.37
N LYS A 690 49.21 -19.71 7.93
CA LYS A 690 49.13 -18.26 7.71
C LYS A 690 49.47 -17.41 8.95
N TYR A 691 49.22 -17.91 10.16
CA TYR A 691 49.37 -17.16 11.42
C TYR A 691 50.46 -17.70 12.36
N SER A 692 51.31 -18.64 11.92
CA SER A 692 52.39 -19.22 12.74
C SER A 692 53.70 -18.45 12.68
N SER A 693 53.88 -17.54 11.71
CA SER A 693 55.12 -16.79 11.49
C SER A 693 55.20 -15.47 12.27
N GLN A 694 55.29 -15.54 13.60
CA GLN A 694 56.07 -14.57 14.38
C GLN A 694 57.28 -15.30 14.95
N ALA A 695 58.45 -15.00 14.37
CA ALA A 695 59.67 -15.79 14.47
C ALA A 695 60.38 -15.67 15.85
N PRO A 696 61.29 -16.60 16.20
CA PRO A 696 61.79 -16.73 17.57
C PRO A 696 62.90 -15.73 17.90
N GLY A 697 62.82 -15.08 19.08
CA GLY A 697 63.87 -14.12 19.48
C GLY A 697 63.68 -13.35 20.79
N ALA A 698 62.86 -13.83 21.74
CA ALA A 698 62.73 -13.19 23.06
C ALA A 698 62.38 -14.19 24.17
N ALA A 699 63.00 -14.06 25.34
CA ALA A 699 62.68 -14.86 26.52
C ALA A 699 61.27 -14.48 27.04
N GLY A 700 60.30 -15.36 26.81
CA GLY A 700 58.88 -15.01 26.92
C GLY A 700 58.37 -14.80 28.35
N THR A 701 57.77 -13.63 28.61
CA THR A 701 57.09 -13.31 29.87
C THR A 701 55.79 -14.10 30.05
N PRO A 702 55.23 -14.23 31.28
CA PRO A 702 54.00 -15.00 31.53
C PRO A 702 52.78 -14.59 30.67
N ALA A 703 52.75 -13.35 30.19
CA ALA A 703 51.70 -12.85 29.29
C ALA A 703 51.70 -13.56 27.92
N GLN A 704 52.86 -13.90 27.36
CA GLN A 704 52.96 -14.60 26.07
C GLN A 704 52.46 -16.05 26.18
N ARG A 705 52.75 -16.75 27.28
CA ARG A 705 52.18 -18.09 27.56
C ARG A 705 50.64 -18.06 27.68
N ARG A 706 50.05 -16.95 28.16
CA ARG A 706 48.58 -16.73 28.16
C ARG A 706 47.98 -16.45 26.77
N ARG A 707 48.76 -16.03 25.77
CA ARG A 707 48.25 -15.85 24.38
C ARG A 707 48.20 -17.17 23.61
N CYS A 708 49.19 -18.05 23.73
CA CYS A 708 49.12 -19.40 23.13
C CYS A 708 48.00 -20.27 23.73
N SER A 709 47.64 -20.09 25.01
CA SER A 709 46.50 -20.79 25.61
C SER A 709 45.14 -20.22 25.18
N ALA A 710 45.07 -19.01 24.62
CA ALA A 710 43.86 -18.51 23.97
C ALA A 710 43.55 -19.31 22.68
N SER A 711 44.57 -19.66 21.89
CA SER A 711 44.43 -20.58 20.74
C SER A 711 43.94 -21.97 21.19
N ARG A 712 44.45 -22.50 22.32
CA ARG A 712 43.96 -23.78 22.90
C ARG A 712 42.62 -23.70 23.62
N ARG A 713 42.11 -22.51 23.98
CA ARG A 713 40.71 -22.32 24.41
C ARG A 713 39.76 -22.11 23.22
N SER A 714 40.24 -21.51 22.14
CA SER A 714 39.48 -21.28 20.90
C SER A 714 38.99 -22.58 20.24
N SER A 715 39.71 -23.70 20.37
CA SER A 715 39.20 -25.01 19.94
C SER A 715 37.91 -25.38 20.67
N ARG A 716 37.85 -25.20 22.00
CA ARG A 716 36.60 -25.37 22.76
C ARG A 716 35.54 -24.34 22.37
N THR A 717 35.84 -23.05 22.33
CA THR A 717 34.81 -22.04 21.99
C THR A 717 34.20 -22.25 20.60
N THR A 718 35.00 -22.67 19.62
CA THR A 718 34.50 -22.97 18.25
C THR A 718 33.73 -24.29 18.22
N GLN A 719 34.15 -25.31 18.99
CA GLN A 719 33.34 -26.51 19.20
C GLN A 719 32.01 -26.19 19.90
N THR A 720 31.99 -25.32 20.91
CA THR A 720 30.77 -24.92 21.63
C THR A 720 29.80 -24.21 20.70
N LEU A 721 30.25 -23.22 19.88
CA LEU A 721 29.38 -22.65 18.85
C LEU A 721 28.80 -23.73 17.92
N CYS A 722 29.62 -24.69 17.48
CA CYS A 722 29.18 -25.80 16.62
C CYS A 722 28.40 -26.92 17.35
N SER A 723 28.23 -26.86 18.68
CA SER A 723 27.58 -27.92 19.48
C SER A 723 26.42 -27.43 20.34
N THR A 724 26.25 -26.11 20.52
CA THR A 724 25.13 -25.50 21.26
C THR A 724 24.26 -24.59 20.40
N THR A 725 24.47 -24.58 19.07
CA THR A 725 23.53 -23.97 18.12
C THR A 725 22.91 -25.03 17.24
N SER A 726 21.58 -24.96 17.11
CA SER A 726 20.82 -25.57 16.00
C SER A 726 21.18 -24.84 14.69
N PRO A 727 20.75 -25.28 13.48
CA PRO A 727 21.35 -24.78 12.24
C PRO A 727 21.04 -23.29 12.01
N HIS A 728 22.05 -22.43 12.23
CA HIS A 728 21.90 -20.98 12.13
C HIS A 728 22.52 -20.44 10.84
N SER A 729 21.70 -19.73 10.07
CA SER A 729 22.16 -18.70 9.14
C SER A 729 22.92 -17.62 9.92
N CYS A 730 24.14 -17.30 9.49
CA CYS A 730 24.95 -16.24 10.10
C CYS A 730 24.94 -14.99 9.21
N ALA A 731 23.84 -14.23 9.26
CA ALA A 731 23.77 -12.90 8.66
C ALA A 731 24.69 -11.92 9.42
N TRP A 732 25.56 -11.21 8.69
CA TRP A 732 26.47 -10.20 9.25
C TRP A 732 26.22 -8.85 8.56
N THR A 733 25.14 -8.16 8.98
CA THR A 733 24.84 -6.79 8.56
C THR A 733 25.87 -5.81 9.14
N LEU A 734 26.68 -5.22 8.26
CA LEU A 734 27.79 -4.32 8.58
C LEU A 734 27.32 -2.83 8.52
N PRO A 735 28.06 -1.88 9.13
CA PRO A 735 27.43 -0.71 9.78
C PRO A 735 26.99 0.46 8.85
N ARG A 736 26.82 0.23 7.55
CA ARG A 736 26.24 1.23 6.61
C ARG A 736 24.74 1.05 6.38
N ALA A 737 24.18 -0.13 6.67
CA ALA A 737 22.78 -0.49 6.44
C ALA A 737 21.94 -0.47 7.76
N GLY A 738 22.16 0.54 8.61
CA GLY A 738 21.67 0.58 9.99
C GLY A 738 20.14 0.60 10.21
N GLY A 739 19.32 0.60 9.16
CA GLY A 739 17.86 0.45 9.25
C GLY A 739 17.38 -1.01 9.33
N LEU A 740 18.24 -1.99 9.06
CA LEU A 740 17.91 -3.42 9.06
C LEU A 740 18.56 -4.15 10.25
N GLN A 741 18.37 -3.64 11.47
CA GLN A 741 18.89 -4.28 12.69
C GLN A 741 17.90 -5.28 13.31
N ARG A 742 18.21 -6.57 13.20
CA ARG A 742 18.08 -7.45 14.38
C ARG A 742 19.30 -7.23 15.26
N GLN A 743 19.11 -6.80 16.51
CA GLN A 743 20.15 -6.99 17.51
C GLN A 743 20.09 -8.44 18.01
N PRO A 744 21.21 -9.19 18.00
CA PRO A 744 21.26 -10.49 18.66
C PRO A 744 21.27 -10.29 20.17
N GLN A 745 20.14 -10.51 20.84
CA GLN A 745 20.14 -10.62 22.31
C GLN A 745 20.93 -11.87 22.72
N PRO A 746 21.71 -11.81 23.82
CA PRO A 746 22.35 -12.99 24.39
C PRO A 746 21.28 -13.93 24.98
N PRO A 747 21.38 -15.26 24.78
CA PRO A 747 20.41 -16.20 25.33
C PRO A 747 20.51 -16.26 26.86
N HIS A 748 19.39 -15.98 27.53
CA HIS A 748 19.24 -16.20 28.98
C HIS A 748 18.87 -17.66 29.27
N GLY A 749 19.87 -18.46 29.66
CA GLY A 749 19.69 -19.81 30.22
C GLY A 749 19.65 -20.96 29.19
N PRO A 750 19.83 -22.22 29.64
CA PRO A 750 19.75 -23.41 28.81
C PRO A 750 18.34 -24.05 28.84
N PRO A 751 17.75 -24.42 27.69
CA PRO A 751 16.55 -25.26 27.61
C PRO A 751 16.91 -26.75 27.42
N ASP A 752 16.03 -27.64 27.90
CA ASP A 752 16.20 -29.10 27.81
C ASP A 752 16.04 -29.68 26.40
N CYS A 753 16.74 -30.79 26.12
CA CYS A 753 16.81 -31.44 24.81
C CYS A 753 16.16 -32.83 24.78
N THR A 754 14.82 -32.90 24.81
CA THR A 754 14.07 -34.18 24.78
C THR A 754 12.86 -34.20 23.83
N GLN A 755 12.96 -33.59 22.64
CA GLN A 755 12.11 -34.00 21.50
C GLN A 755 12.76 -33.67 20.14
N GLY A 756 12.48 -34.51 19.13
CA GLY A 756 13.09 -34.41 17.80
C GLY A 756 12.27 -33.57 16.84
N GLN A 757 12.66 -32.32 16.62
CA GLN A 757 12.11 -31.46 15.55
C GLN A 757 13.24 -30.93 14.65
N ARG A 758 13.00 -30.94 13.33
CA ARG A 758 13.85 -30.22 12.36
C ARG A 758 13.40 -28.76 12.35
N PHE A 759 14.23 -27.87 12.86
CA PHE A 759 14.11 -26.44 12.60
C PHE A 759 14.98 -26.08 11.40
N GLU A 760 14.36 -25.49 10.39
CA GLU A 760 14.98 -25.17 9.10
C GLU A 760 15.32 -23.68 9.06
N GLY A 761 16.52 -23.34 8.59
CA GLY A 761 17.06 -21.99 8.70
C GLY A 761 16.56 -21.05 7.61
N CYS A 762 16.14 -19.84 7.98
CA CYS A 762 15.79 -18.78 7.04
C CYS A 762 16.98 -18.42 6.13
N VAL A 763 16.70 -18.25 4.84
CA VAL A 763 17.68 -17.83 3.82
C VAL A 763 17.24 -16.50 3.23
N LEU A 764 18.17 -15.53 3.29
CA LEU A 764 18.03 -14.09 2.98
C LEU A 764 17.32 -13.28 4.08
#